data_AF-A0A0D5ZED0-F1
#
_entry.id   AF-A0A0D5ZED0-F1
#
_cell.length_a   1.000
_cell.length_b   1.000
_cell.length_c   1.000
_cell.angle_alpha   90.00
_cell.angle_beta   90.00
_cell.angle_gamma   90.00
#
_symmetry.space_group_name_H-M   'P 1'
#
loop_
_entity.id
_entity.type
_entity.pdbx_description
1 polymer ?
#
loop_
_entity_poly.entity_id
_entity_poly.type
_entity_poly.pdbx_seq_one_letter_code
_entity_poly.pdbx_strand_id
1 'polypeptide(L)'
;MENNEDKGKAPEEPKVTAPPSPPRKPSTSGKWIAVIIALLVVIGVLGGLLATHYAPAAPSGPSATLSSKVGAINQNGTYSTNITATGSFKNMTVYYGDGHSQLLNYSGSNTVKVVHHYAQPGEFYIFADINYGSSTGYFFEPVKVSPNYPSINYAYRALAVDPATSSTQQINNISNIFSPGGHMRLDFLPSVGGGTYSIISQTLTLYNQSGMVSQESIPYAYNINSHGYALPVPGVTYADLQSGMYTLQVQTTTAPVNTTQSVTTTVTNTQSTPYGIPLTGSPGMTYPFSTGSSVAATGSQNVTYSVPVTNLAYTMGDQATFAGAAKLNVSNTANVTVVSGSGTFANATQFHPLNTSSSTQAYSLVPAGYVITLTSGTTLMFNNNVTAMTVNTQTTMNFTGNYTLGFVNAVVATLSNNAASSVSTGVTYEAGTAFSNLNNAAFAVPSTNVSFSKSAAVTFGAPTGVTMNTAANISTSGTVYNKTGVAVAPTHGYVLLNASETYLLPTSAITFNSAMTGLMLLNTSSSLTFGAGNYNFTLMNKTMVSVTGSGSVVLWTHLAYTQMLKGTGTVGLNNGQYDQSKTITSTYYEDFPVAQKVTQQTVAGTAFTNAEPNAPGGYTTLDPSIAYYTADSEILNNALLQLDTYNGSATDAFVPLAASYLPTLTNGGINTNSANYTQKTPWGTTYAVNLTPGMNYTFHINHAITFQNGAPLTAWDVMYTFTRTLLFDAASPGTGGWVIAQYLLPGDYFASNTFYNITHNITVNNQTNTITFHFQQSMPASLVFQIFASSGTWIEPAAWFQDHGAGIKWTPKGFQDYKAQGNIAGYNSYVQNHVMADGPYMISYIVPGSQVTMVKNTNFVQPNNTYYRKPTIDRINLLYLSSNQQAFLLLKSGQATSAALPTTYFNQTTQMINQGLLQRHGFPTLGLYFYTFTMNTNLQILKTVSSQANLPSNFFMNPNVRKAFAYAYNYSLYYNQQVGNQIYNTTFLSPYAGMLPPGMLYQQTLSDLKNASAQVINGGNGLQPFQKVMAQKYWNIFMGQTTVGGQHDSPAAMGITKDNSGNIMYNGNKLYIPIMIPNSDPTDKAAVTTWASDIAQVIPGATVVPVELPLTDIFAAYAIPGQNPMPISWGGWAPDYPYPTDYLLPMGIPINSSTYMGPAGYTPYVVGNTSNAVYNLSESAFMNQEINALDNATSNATHPAAAQKWFQITNGMIVNSTIEVYIGQAVQHWTMSSKISSSDIINYQENVMIGGGQDLQYNLLSFTS
;
A
#
# COMPACT_ATOMS: atom_id res chain seq x y z
N MET A 1 4.00 -2.61 -65.41
CA MET A 1 3.98 -2.89 -66.86
C MET A 1 2.93 -3.98 -67.05
N GLU A 2 2.00 -3.81 -67.99
CA GLU A 2 1.23 -4.87 -68.69
C GLU A 2 0.41 -5.92 -67.88
N ASN A 3 -0.78 -6.39 -68.28
CA ASN A 3 -1.70 -5.98 -69.35
C ASN A 3 -3.15 -6.41 -69.05
N ASN A 4 -4.07 -5.78 -69.81
CA ASN A 4 -5.53 -5.85 -69.94
C ASN A 4 -6.37 -7.15 -69.70
N GLU A 5 -7.66 -6.89 -69.39
CA GLU A 5 -8.92 -7.48 -69.94
C GLU A 5 -9.44 -8.90 -69.63
N ASP A 6 -10.56 -8.92 -68.87
CA ASP A 6 -11.95 -9.22 -69.33
C ASP A 6 -12.39 -10.63 -69.81
N LYS A 7 -13.73 -10.84 -69.71
CA LYS A 7 -14.64 -11.79 -70.41
C LYS A 7 -15.01 -13.16 -69.81
N GLY A 8 -16.34 -13.35 -69.66
CA GLY A 8 -17.05 -14.65 -69.75
C GLY A 8 -17.35 -15.31 -68.40
N LYS A 9 -18.55 -15.29 -67.79
CA LYS A 9 -19.94 -15.45 -68.28
C LYS A 9 -20.23 -16.81 -68.97
N ALA A 10 -21.12 -17.60 -68.34
CA ALA A 10 -22.04 -18.59 -68.94
C ALA A 10 -23.21 -18.82 -67.94
N PRO A 11 -24.42 -19.25 -68.37
CA PRO A 11 -25.68 -18.58 -67.98
C PRO A 11 -26.52 -19.37 -66.92
N GLU A 12 -27.55 -18.83 -66.24
CA GLU A 12 -28.82 -18.22 -66.72
C GLU A 12 -29.65 -19.22 -67.58
N GLU A 13 -30.99 -19.33 -67.57
CA GLU A 13 -32.12 -18.59 -66.95
C GLU A 13 -33.36 -19.57 -66.93
N PRO A 14 -34.69 -19.22 -66.99
CA PRO A 14 -35.40 -17.93 -66.93
C PRO A 14 -36.56 -17.82 -65.91
N LYS A 15 -37.09 -16.59 -65.76
CA LYS A 15 -38.43 -16.26 -65.19
C LYS A 15 -39.36 -15.78 -66.30
N VAL A 16 -40.68 -15.96 -66.18
CA VAL A 16 -41.70 -15.18 -66.95
C VAL A 16 -42.92 -14.81 -66.06
N THR A 17 -43.64 -13.77 -66.47
CA THR A 17 -44.74 -12.96 -65.87
C THR A 17 -46.07 -13.74 -65.61
N ALA A 18 -47.22 -13.19 -65.15
CA ALA A 18 -47.85 -11.86 -65.30
C ALA A 18 -48.94 -11.54 -64.20
N PRO A 19 -49.71 -10.42 -64.25
CA PRO A 19 -50.52 -9.88 -63.12
C PRO A 19 -52.04 -10.27 -63.17
N PRO A 20 -52.97 -9.68 -62.35
CA PRO A 20 -53.11 -9.91 -60.91
C PRO A 20 -54.56 -10.28 -60.43
N SER A 21 -54.67 -10.83 -59.21
CA SER A 21 -55.92 -11.03 -58.40
C SER A 21 -56.79 -12.29 -58.75
N PRO A 22 -57.75 -12.76 -57.91
CA PRO A 22 -57.60 -14.01 -57.11
C PRO A 22 -58.90 -14.93 -57.18
N PRO A 23 -59.35 -15.80 -56.21
CA PRO A 23 -58.78 -16.28 -54.93
C PRO A 23 -59.03 -17.80 -54.53
N ARG A 24 -58.27 -18.26 -53.51
CA ARG A 24 -58.63 -19.25 -52.41
C ARG A 24 -59.00 -20.74 -52.67
N LYS A 25 -58.13 -21.65 -52.16
CA LYS A 25 -58.40 -22.99 -51.49
C LYS A 25 -58.96 -24.19 -52.31
N PRO A 26 -58.97 -25.46 -51.79
CA PRO A 26 -58.26 -26.05 -50.61
C PRO A 26 -57.62 -27.46 -50.79
N SER A 27 -56.86 -27.91 -49.75
CA SER A 27 -56.42 -29.31 -49.47
C SER A 27 -55.31 -29.88 -50.38
N THR A 28 -54.42 -30.79 -49.95
CA THR A 28 -54.51 -31.84 -48.91
C THR A 28 -53.35 -31.90 -47.87
N SER A 29 -52.42 -30.95 -47.83
CA SER A 29 -51.16 -30.98 -47.05
C SER A 29 -51.27 -30.79 -45.51
N GLY A 30 -52.37 -31.21 -44.88
CA GLY A 30 -52.85 -30.67 -43.61
C GLY A 30 -52.16 -31.05 -42.29
N LYS A 31 -51.15 -31.93 -42.26
CA LYS A 31 -50.56 -32.43 -40.99
C LYS A 31 -49.13 -31.97 -40.68
N TRP A 32 -48.25 -31.80 -41.68
CA TRP A 32 -46.85 -31.41 -41.42
C TRP A 32 -46.67 -29.91 -41.16
N ILE A 33 -47.44 -29.05 -41.85
CA ILE A 33 -47.42 -27.60 -41.60
C ILE A 33 -47.94 -27.27 -40.19
N ALA A 34 -48.86 -28.06 -39.64
CA ALA A 34 -49.33 -27.89 -38.26
C ALA A 34 -48.19 -28.11 -37.23
N VAL A 35 -47.30 -29.09 -37.46
CA VAL A 35 -46.13 -29.33 -36.60
C VAL A 35 -45.09 -28.23 -36.77
N ILE A 36 -44.82 -27.77 -37.99
CA ILE A 36 -43.83 -26.71 -38.25
C ILE A 36 -44.33 -25.34 -37.75
N ILE A 37 -45.62 -25.02 -37.91
CA ILE A 37 -46.19 -23.80 -37.31
C ILE A 37 -46.32 -23.94 -35.79
N ALA A 38 -46.62 -25.12 -35.24
CA ALA A 38 -46.52 -25.33 -33.80
C ALA A 38 -45.09 -25.13 -33.30
N LEU A 39 -44.07 -25.62 -34.00
CA LEU A 39 -42.66 -25.39 -33.65
C LEU A 39 -42.21 -23.93 -33.84
N LEU A 40 -42.65 -23.23 -34.89
CA LEU A 40 -42.29 -21.82 -35.10
C LEU A 40 -43.09 -20.86 -34.21
N VAL A 41 -44.32 -21.22 -33.82
CA VAL A 41 -45.05 -20.50 -32.76
C VAL A 41 -44.46 -20.86 -31.41
N VAL A 42 -44.06 -22.09 -31.11
CA VAL A 42 -43.40 -22.45 -29.85
C VAL A 42 -41.99 -21.85 -29.78
N ILE A 43 -41.22 -21.75 -30.86
CA ILE A 43 -39.92 -21.06 -30.90
C ILE A 43 -40.10 -19.54 -30.92
N GLY A 44 -41.16 -19.00 -31.54
CA GLY A 44 -41.50 -17.57 -31.48
C GLY A 44 -42.08 -17.13 -30.14
N VAL A 45 -42.78 -18.02 -29.42
CA VAL A 45 -43.38 -17.79 -28.11
C VAL A 45 -42.42 -18.16 -26.97
N LEU A 46 -41.52 -19.14 -27.11
CA LEU A 46 -40.35 -19.23 -26.23
C LEU A 46 -39.36 -18.09 -26.51
N GLY A 47 -39.14 -17.71 -27.77
CA GLY A 47 -38.37 -16.51 -28.11
C GLY A 47 -38.98 -15.26 -27.45
N GLY A 48 -40.31 -15.12 -27.50
CA GLY A 48 -41.05 -14.05 -26.84
C GLY A 48 -41.07 -14.12 -25.31
N LEU A 49 -41.24 -15.30 -24.69
CA LEU A 49 -41.28 -15.44 -23.22
C LEU A 49 -39.89 -15.47 -22.57
N LEU A 50 -38.88 -16.04 -23.23
CA LEU A 50 -37.49 -15.93 -22.76
C LEU A 50 -37.03 -14.47 -22.84
N ALA A 51 -37.40 -13.74 -23.91
CA ALA A 51 -37.15 -12.30 -24.04
C ALA A 51 -38.01 -11.40 -23.14
N THR A 52 -39.08 -11.91 -22.50
CA THR A 52 -39.91 -11.12 -21.57
C THR A 52 -39.84 -11.55 -20.10
N HIS A 53 -39.16 -12.65 -19.75
CA HIS A 53 -38.99 -13.05 -18.34
C HIS A 53 -37.59 -13.50 -17.89
N TYR A 54 -36.71 -14.06 -18.73
CA TYR A 54 -35.38 -14.52 -18.29
C TYR A 54 -34.26 -14.32 -19.31
N ALA A 55 -34.17 -13.11 -19.86
CA ALA A 55 -32.95 -12.60 -20.46
C ALA A 55 -32.37 -11.50 -19.54
N PRO A 56 -31.24 -11.71 -18.85
CA PRO A 56 -30.50 -10.58 -18.29
C PRO A 56 -30.11 -9.67 -19.46
N ALA A 57 -30.36 -8.37 -19.33
CA ALA A 57 -30.00 -7.42 -20.38
C ALA A 57 -28.51 -7.52 -20.70
N ALA A 58 -28.14 -7.53 -21.98
CA ALA A 58 -26.75 -7.43 -22.39
C ALA A 58 -26.18 -6.13 -21.79
N PRO A 59 -25.17 -6.18 -20.89
CA PRO A 59 -24.72 -4.97 -20.22
C PRO A 59 -24.10 -4.00 -21.22
N SER A 60 -24.81 -2.90 -21.48
CA SER A 60 -24.20 -1.72 -22.08
C SER A 60 -23.06 -1.22 -21.19
N GLY A 61 -22.11 -0.49 -21.79
CA GLY A 61 -21.18 0.32 -21.00
C GLY A 61 -21.92 1.32 -20.09
N PRO A 62 -21.21 1.96 -19.14
CA PRO A 62 -21.80 2.91 -18.20
C PRO A 62 -22.66 3.96 -18.93
N SER A 63 -23.91 4.07 -18.51
CA SER A 63 -24.95 4.88 -19.19
C SER A 63 -24.98 6.32 -18.70
N ALA A 64 -23.84 6.84 -18.25
CA ALA A 64 -23.73 8.18 -17.70
C ALA A 64 -22.29 8.68 -17.83
N THR A 65 -22.15 10.00 -18.00
CA THR A 65 -20.86 10.69 -18.05
C THR A 65 -20.77 11.74 -16.95
N LEU A 66 -19.54 12.03 -16.53
CA LEU A 66 -19.23 12.97 -15.45
C LEU A 66 -19.19 14.42 -15.99
N SER A 67 -19.45 15.41 -15.13
CA SER A 67 -19.46 16.83 -15.52
C SER A 67 -18.56 17.76 -14.71
N SER A 68 -18.07 17.36 -13.52
CA SER A 68 -17.38 18.28 -12.62
C SER A 68 -16.59 17.63 -11.48
N LYS A 69 -15.34 18.07 -11.32
CA LYS A 69 -14.54 18.16 -10.07
C LYS A 69 -14.43 16.91 -9.17
N VAL A 70 -13.35 16.17 -9.39
CA VAL A 70 -12.69 15.33 -8.38
C VAL A 70 -12.22 16.18 -7.20
N GLY A 71 -12.25 15.59 -6.00
CA GLY A 71 -11.53 16.09 -4.83
C GLY A 71 -11.80 15.28 -3.58
N ALA A 72 -10.76 14.82 -2.89
CA ALA A 72 -10.91 14.27 -1.55
C ALA A 72 -11.41 15.38 -0.61
N ILE A 73 -12.49 15.11 0.14
CA ILE A 73 -13.03 16.05 1.12
C ILE A 73 -12.56 15.68 2.52
N ASN A 74 -12.42 16.65 3.41
CA ASN A 74 -12.21 16.36 4.83
C ASN A 74 -13.51 15.89 5.50
N GLN A 75 -13.39 15.23 6.65
CA GLN A 75 -14.52 14.78 7.46
C GLN A 75 -15.43 15.95 7.87
N ASN A 76 -16.75 15.74 7.82
CA ASN A 76 -17.78 16.79 7.88
C ASN A 76 -17.73 17.78 6.70
N GLY A 77 -17.10 17.37 5.60
CA GLY A 77 -17.15 18.04 4.31
C GLY A 77 -18.36 17.62 3.49
N THR A 78 -18.70 18.46 2.50
CA THR A 78 -19.81 18.23 1.58
C THR A 78 -19.26 17.94 0.18
N TYR A 79 -19.54 16.75 -0.35
CA TYR A 79 -19.27 16.39 -1.74
C TYR A 79 -20.37 16.91 -2.66
N SER A 80 -20.03 17.24 -3.91
CA SER A 80 -20.96 17.83 -4.88
C SER A 80 -20.58 17.47 -6.32
N THR A 81 -21.30 16.54 -6.92
CA THR A 81 -21.07 16.02 -8.29
C THR A 81 -22.29 16.26 -9.21
N ASN A 82 -22.12 16.06 -10.51
CA ASN A 82 -23.16 16.17 -11.53
C ASN A 82 -23.22 14.86 -12.32
N ILE A 83 -24.30 14.09 -12.15
CA ILE A 83 -24.54 12.84 -12.89
C ILE A 83 -25.29 13.16 -14.17
N THR A 84 -24.67 12.93 -15.33
CA THR A 84 -25.32 13.13 -16.64
C THR A 84 -25.71 11.79 -17.25
N ALA A 85 -27.00 11.47 -17.26
CA ALA A 85 -27.55 10.28 -17.91
C ALA A 85 -27.45 10.37 -19.44
N THR A 86 -27.23 9.25 -20.13
CA THR A 86 -27.16 9.19 -21.61
C THR A 86 -28.45 9.55 -22.36
N GLY A 87 -29.54 9.80 -21.64
CA GLY A 87 -30.84 10.16 -22.19
C GLY A 87 -31.83 10.57 -21.11
N SER A 88 -33.05 10.92 -21.50
CA SER A 88 -34.12 11.23 -20.55
C SER A 88 -34.54 9.96 -19.79
N PHE A 89 -34.50 10.03 -18.47
CA PHE A 89 -34.84 8.93 -17.56
C PHE A 89 -36.23 9.14 -16.94
N LYS A 90 -36.71 8.18 -16.12
CA LYS A 90 -37.88 8.35 -15.24
C LYS A 90 -37.44 8.80 -13.86
N ASN A 91 -36.57 8.01 -13.23
CA ASN A 91 -35.94 8.32 -11.96
C ASN A 91 -34.55 7.69 -11.83
N MET A 92 -33.80 8.13 -10.82
CA MET A 92 -32.45 7.71 -10.50
C MET A 92 -32.34 7.58 -8.98
N THR A 93 -31.86 6.45 -8.47
CA THR A 93 -31.58 6.29 -7.02
C THR A 93 -30.08 6.40 -6.80
N VAL A 94 -29.64 7.49 -6.18
CA VAL A 94 -28.24 7.70 -5.79
C VAL A 94 -28.04 7.13 -4.38
N TYR A 95 -26.97 6.39 -4.18
CA TYR A 95 -26.50 5.85 -2.90
C TYR A 95 -25.13 6.47 -2.61
N TYR A 96 -24.87 6.85 -1.35
CA TYR A 96 -23.69 7.64 -0.97
C TYR A 96 -22.63 6.85 -0.19
N GLY A 97 -22.74 5.53 -0.10
CA GLY A 97 -21.77 4.68 0.61
C GLY A 97 -21.90 4.69 2.14
N ASP A 98 -22.07 5.87 2.74
CA ASP A 98 -22.22 6.05 4.20
C ASP A 98 -23.57 5.57 4.79
N GLY A 99 -24.38 4.88 3.98
CA GLY A 99 -25.73 4.42 4.30
C GLY A 99 -26.86 5.34 3.81
N HIS A 100 -26.59 6.57 3.36
CA HIS A 100 -27.61 7.44 2.78
C HIS A 100 -27.91 7.13 1.32
N SER A 101 -29.14 7.43 0.90
CA SER A 101 -29.56 7.39 -0.51
C SER A 101 -30.63 8.44 -0.81
N GLN A 102 -30.79 8.78 -2.08
CA GLN A 102 -31.69 9.82 -2.58
C GLN A 102 -32.32 9.41 -3.91
N LEU A 103 -33.66 9.39 -3.96
CA LEU A 103 -34.41 9.20 -5.20
C LEU A 103 -34.62 10.53 -5.91
N LEU A 104 -34.16 10.62 -7.16
CA LEU A 104 -34.21 11.79 -8.03
C LEU A 104 -35.11 11.50 -9.22
N ASN A 105 -36.25 12.18 -9.33
CA ASN A 105 -37.13 12.06 -10.51
C ASN A 105 -36.65 12.98 -11.63
N TYR A 106 -36.94 12.62 -12.89
CA TYR A 106 -36.55 13.40 -14.06
C TYR A 106 -37.18 14.80 -14.05
N SER A 107 -36.34 15.83 -14.09
CA SER A 107 -36.70 17.25 -13.95
C SER A 107 -36.78 18.00 -15.28
N GLY A 108 -36.68 17.30 -16.41
CA GLY A 108 -36.49 17.92 -17.74
C GLY A 108 -35.01 18.11 -18.13
N SER A 109 -34.08 17.71 -17.27
CA SER A 109 -32.63 17.67 -17.54
C SER A 109 -32.10 16.25 -17.41
N ASN A 110 -31.24 15.84 -18.35
CA ASN A 110 -30.49 14.57 -18.26
C ASN A 110 -29.34 14.65 -17.24
N THR A 111 -28.89 15.86 -16.89
CA THR A 111 -27.90 16.12 -15.84
C THR A 111 -28.59 16.49 -14.54
N VAL A 112 -28.23 15.82 -13.43
CA VAL A 112 -28.72 16.13 -12.10
C VAL A 112 -27.54 16.45 -11.17
N LYS A 113 -27.64 17.56 -10.43
CA LYS A 113 -26.69 17.89 -9.37
C LYS A 113 -27.00 17.07 -8.12
N VAL A 114 -25.95 16.50 -7.55
CA VAL A 114 -25.95 15.55 -6.43
C VAL A 114 -25.04 16.10 -5.34
N VAL A 115 -25.52 16.18 -4.09
CA VAL A 115 -24.80 16.84 -2.98
C VAL A 115 -25.02 16.06 -1.69
N HIS A 116 -23.94 15.70 -0.98
CA HIS A 116 -24.01 14.93 0.26
C HIS A 116 -22.92 15.32 1.26
N HIS A 117 -23.20 15.18 2.57
CA HIS A 117 -22.29 15.55 3.65
C HIS A 117 -21.80 14.29 4.40
N TYR A 118 -20.50 14.03 4.37
CA TYR A 118 -19.89 12.84 4.95
C TYR A 118 -19.37 13.14 6.37
N ALA A 119 -20.10 12.70 7.39
CA ALA A 119 -19.75 12.92 8.81
C ALA A 119 -18.63 11.99 9.33
N GLN A 120 -18.31 10.92 8.60
CA GLN A 120 -17.34 9.89 8.99
C GLN A 120 -16.27 9.73 7.89
N PRO A 121 -15.01 9.43 8.23
CA PRO A 121 -13.96 9.20 7.25
C PRO A 121 -14.11 7.84 6.57
N GLY A 122 -13.61 7.74 5.34
CA GLY A 122 -13.70 6.51 4.56
C GLY A 122 -13.27 6.67 3.11
N GLU A 123 -13.19 5.55 2.41
CA GLU A 123 -13.12 5.47 0.95
C GLU A 123 -14.46 4.88 0.49
N PHE A 124 -15.33 5.75 -0.03
CA PHE A 124 -16.73 5.45 -0.36
C PHE A 124 -16.96 5.35 -1.87
N TYR A 125 -18.12 4.83 -2.29
CA TYR A 125 -18.60 4.86 -3.67
C TYR A 125 -20.01 5.45 -3.76
N ILE A 126 -20.13 6.60 -4.43
CA ILE A 126 -21.42 7.07 -4.94
C ILE A 126 -21.84 6.15 -6.08
N PHE A 127 -22.90 5.38 -5.87
CA PHE A 127 -23.50 4.52 -6.89
C PHE A 127 -24.87 5.06 -7.26
N ALA A 128 -25.19 5.22 -8.54
CA ALA A 128 -26.54 5.62 -8.97
C ALA A 128 -27.14 4.61 -9.95
N ASP A 129 -28.31 4.08 -9.58
CA ASP A 129 -29.16 3.23 -10.43
C ASP A 129 -30.13 4.13 -11.21
N ILE A 130 -30.09 4.05 -12.55
CA ILE A 130 -30.77 4.97 -13.47
C ILE A 130 -31.85 4.19 -14.23
N ASN A 131 -33.11 4.55 -14.01
CA ASN A 131 -34.27 3.93 -14.63
C ASN A 131 -34.74 4.75 -15.83
N TYR A 132 -34.39 4.32 -17.04
CA TYR A 132 -34.88 4.90 -18.30
C TYR A 132 -36.30 4.46 -18.65
N GLY A 133 -36.86 3.53 -17.89
CA GLY A 133 -38.25 3.11 -17.99
C GLY A 133 -38.55 2.03 -19.01
N SER A 134 -37.66 1.80 -19.98
CA SER A 134 -37.56 0.61 -20.84
C SER A 134 -36.24 -0.16 -20.65
N SER A 135 -35.26 0.48 -20.01
CA SER A 135 -33.98 -0.11 -19.58
C SER A 135 -33.55 0.47 -18.23
N THR A 136 -32.65 -0.22 -17.56
CA THR A 136 -31.84 0.33 -16.46
C THR A 136 -30.43 0.64 -16.95
N GLY A 137 -29.71 1.43 -16.18
CA GLY A 137 -28.31 1.77 -16.38
C GLY A 137 -27.71 2.26 -15.07
N TYR A 138 -26.40 2.48 -15.01
CA TYR A 138 -25.73 2.77 -13.75
C TYR A 138 -24.55 3.73 -13.89
N PHE A 139 -24.21 4.35 -12.77
CA PHE A 139 -23.09 5.26 -12.57
C PHE A 139 -22.39 4.88 -11.26
N PHE A 140 -21.07 5.05 -11.20
CA PHE A 140 -20.26 4.82 -10.00
C PHE A 140 -19.11 5.82 -9.94
N GLU A 141 -18.93 6.46 -8.79
CA GLU A 141 -17.94 7.50 -8.54
C GLU A 141 -17.35 7.32 -7.13
N PRO A 142 -16.04 7.07 -6.97
CA PRO A 142 -15.41 6.99 -5.66
C PRO A 142 -15.38 8.36 -4.97
N VAL A 143 -15.51 8.38 -3.65
CA VAL A 143 -15.38 9.58 -2.82
C VAL A 143 -14.49 9.28 -1.62
N LYS A 144 -13.35 9.97 -1.55
CA LYS A 144 -12.40 9.86 -0.44
C LYS A 144 -12.71 10.93 0.60
N VAL A 145 -12.95 10.49 1.84
CA VAL A 145 -13.24 11.37 2.98
C VAL A 145 -12.10 11.29 3.98
N SER A 146 -11.20 12.27 3.88
CA SER A 146 -10.01 12.41 4.72
C SER A 146 -10.39 12.67 6.19
N PRO A 147 -9.91 11.85 7.14
CA PRO A 147 -10.20 12.02 8.56
C PRO A 147 -9.61 13.30 9.17
N ASN A 148 -10.40 14.01 9.97
CA ASN A 148 -9.90 15.09 10.83
C ASN A 148 -9.43 14.47 12.14
N TYR A 149 -8.12 14.35 12.36
CA TYR A 149 -7.56 13.72 13.58
C TYR A 149 -7.13 14.74 14.65
N PRO A 150 -7.85 14.85 15.79
CA PRO A 150 -7.44 15.71 16.89
C PRO A 150 -6.54 14.99 17.90
N SER A 151 -5.24 15.30 17.87
CA SER A 151 -4.27 15.14 18.99
C SER A 151 -3.86 13.72 19.43
N ILE A 152 -2.92 13.70 20.38
CA ILE A 152 -2.19 12.57 21.01
C ILE A 152 -3.03 11.48 21.71
N ASN A 153 -4.35 11.49 21.58
CA ASN A 153 -5.27 10.62 22.32
C ASN A 153 -5.87 9.48 21.46
N TYR A 154 -5.40 9.32 20.22
CA TYR A 154 -5.93 8.35 19.26
C TYR A 154 -4.82 7.48 18.66
N ALA A 155 -5.17 6.23 18.40
CA ALA A 155 -4.40 5.28 17.61
C ALA A 155 -5.39 4.51 16.73
N TYR A 156 -5.21 4.49 15.41
CA TYR A 156 -6.14 3.82 14.50
C TYR A 156 -5.40 2.86 13.57
N ARG A 157 -6.17 1.99 12.91
CA ARG A 157 -5.64 1.01 11.97
C ARG A 157 -6.68 0.74 10.89
N ALA A 158 -6.41 1.23 9.69
CA ALA A 158 -7.19 0.92 8.50
C ALA A 158 -6.87 -0.49 7.98
N LEU A 159 -7.70 -0.96 7.07
CA LEU A 159 -7.49 -2.17 6.27
C LEU A 159 -6.97 -1.76 4.88
N ALA A 160 -6.51 -2.72 4.10
CA ALA A 160 -6.42 -2.60 2.65
C ALA A 160 -6.58 -3.97 2.01
N VAL A 161 -7.07 -3.99 0.76
CA VAL A 161 -7.11 -5.21 -0.05
C VAL A 161 -5.68 -5.69 -0.33
N ASP A 162 -5.39 -6.96 -0.01
CA ASP A 162 -4.19 -7.63 -0.52
C ASP A 162 -4.46 -8.11 -1.96
N PRO A 163 -3.81 -7.53 -2.98
CA PRO A 163 -4.03 -7.89 -4.36
C PRO A 163 -3.30 -9.18 -4.80
N ALA A 164 -2.55 -9.83 -3.90
CA ALA A 164 -1.87 -11.10 -4.16
C ALA A 164 -2.69 -12.33 -3.71
N THR A 165 -3.57 -12.19 -2.71
CA THR A 165 -4.45 -13.28 -2.22
C THR A 165 -5.96 -12.95 -2.28
N SER A 166 -6.33 -11.85 -2.93
CA SER A 166 -7.70 -11.60 -3.40
C SER A 166 -7.93 -12.10 -4.82
N SER A 167 -9.20 -12.23 -5.20
CA SER A 167 -9.61 -12.39 -6.60
C SER A 167 -9.28 -11.16 -7.44
N THR A 168 -8.95 -11.37 -8.71
CA THR A 168 -8.63 -10.29 -9.66
C THR A 168 -9.77 -9.26 -9.75
N GLN A 169 -9.42 -8.00 -9.54
CA GLN A 169 -10.38 -6.89 -9.59
C GLN A 169 -10.70 -6.48 -11.05
N GLN A 170 -11.88 -5.90 -11.27
CA GLN A 170 -12.46 -5.71 -12.60
C GLN A 170 -11.90 -4.52 -13.41
N ILE A 171 -11.35 -3.50 -12.75
CA ILE A 171 -10.70 -2.37 -13.41
C ILE A 171 -9.18 -2.45 -13.24
N ASN A 172 -8.74 -2.50 -11.99
CA ASN A 172 -7.33 -2.58 -11.59
C ASN A 172 -7.29 -3.12 -10.15
N ASN A 173 -6.13 -3.50 -9.62
CA ASN A 173 -6.02 -4.16 -8.30
C ASN A 173 -6.06 -3.21 -7.07
N ILE A 174 -6.49 -1.96 -7.25
CA ILE A 174 -6.82 -0.97 -6.21
C ILE A 174 -8.21 -0.36 -6.39
N SER A 175 -8.99 -0.87 -7.35
CA SER A 175 -10.34 -0.36 -7.68
C SER A 175 -11.41 -0.88 -6.74
N ASN A 176 -11.08 -1.87 -5.91
CA ASN A 176 -11.98 -2.61 -5.04
C ASN A 176 -13.24 -3.16 -5.76
N ILE A 177 -13.22 -3.28 -7.10
CA ILE A 177 -14.35 -3.85 -7.86
C ILE A 177 -14.10 -5.34 -8.10
N PHE A 178 -14.98 -6.21 -7.61
CA PHE A 178 -14.84 -7.67 -7.73
C PHE A 178 -15.93 -8.31 -8.60
N SER A 179 -15.66 -9.48 -9.16
CA SER A 179 -16.71 -10.35 -9.73
C SER A 179 -17.51 -11.04 -8.62
N PRO A 180 -18.83 -11.33 -8.84
CA PRO A 180 -19.61 -12.16 -7.93
C PRO A 180 -19.01 -13.56 -7.79
N GLY A 181 -19.05 -14.12 -6.58
CA GLY A 181 -18.31 -15.34 -6.22
C GLY A 181 -16.80 -15.13 -6.01
N GLY A 182 -16.31 -13.90 -6.19
CA GLY A 182 -14.93 -13.53 -5.82
C GLY A 182 -14.72 -13.53 -4.31
N HIS A 183 -13.46 -13.63 -3.91
CA HIS A 183 -13.00 -13.41 -2.54
C HIS A 183 -12.11 -12.18 -2.44
N MET A 184 -12.26 -11.42 -1.36
CA MET A 184 -11.47 -10.26 -1.01
C MET A 184 -10.73 -10.54 0.30
N ARG A 185 -9.41 -10.42 0.26
CA ARG A 185 -8.55 -10.43 1.44
C ARG A 185 -8.33 -8.99 1.89
N LEU A 186 -8.68 -8.66 3.12
CA LEU A 186 -8.34 -7.38 3.76
C LEU A 186 -7.29 -7.61 4.84
N ASP A 187 -6.08 -7.12 4.62
CA ASP A 187 -5.01 -7.16 5.62
C ASP A 187 -5.00 -5.86 6.45
N PHE A 188 -4.74 -6.02 7.75
CA PHE A 188 -4.60 -4.94 8.71
C PHE A 188 -3.29 -4.20 8.49
N LEU A 189 -3.38 -2.93 8.10
CA LEU A 189 -2.22 -2.06 7.92
C LEU A 189 -1.48 -1.83 9.26
N PRO A 190 -0.26 -1.27 9.27
CA PRO A 190 0.35 -0.74 10.48
C PRO A 190 -0.57 0.27 11.18
N SER A 191 -0.51 0.35 12.51
CA SER A 191 -1.27 1.34 13.27
C SER A 191 -0.66 2.73 13.14
N VAL A 192 -1.50 3.74 12.98
CA VAL A 192 -1.14 5.15 12.79
C VAL A 192 -1.75 5.99 13.93
N GLY A 193 -1.08 7.08 14.31
CA GLY A 193 -1.39 7.87 15.51
C GLY A 193 -0.30 7.71 16.57
N GLY A 194 -0.01 8.79 17.31
CA GLY A 194 1.11 8.85 18.25
C GLY A 194 0.72 9.46 19.59
N GLY A 195 1.10 8.79 20.68
CA GLY A 195 0.78 9.18 22.05
C GLY A 195 0.98 8.02 23.02
N THR A 196 0.33 8.07 24.18
CA THR A 196 0.32 6.98 25.18
C THR A 196 -0.84 5.98 24.98
N TYR A 197 -1.65 6.17 23.94
CA TYR A 197 -2.84 5.38 23.65
C TYR A 197 -2.52 4.20 22.74
N SER A 198 -3.16 3.06 23.01
CA SER A 198 -3.12 1.85 22.17
C SER A 198 -4.52 1.47 21.69
N ILE A 199 -4.60 0.77 20.56
CA ILE A 199 -5.84 0.11 20.12
C ILE A 199 -6.08 -1.09 21.05
N ILE A 200 -7.24 -1.13 21.71
CA ILE A 200 -7.61 -2.20 22.65
C ILE A 200 -8.65 -3.17 22.08
N SER A 201 -9.40 -2.74 21.05
CA SER A 201 -10.30 -3.60 20.26
C SER A 201 -10.67 -2.92 18.94
N GLN A 202 -11.09 -3.72 17.96
CA GLN A 202 -11.80 -3.23 16.76
C GLN A 202 -13.00 -4.13 16.48
N THR A 203 -14.01 -3.63 15.78
CA THR A 203 -15.13 -4.42 15.25
C THR A 203 -15.35 -4.05 13.80
N LEU A 204 -15.36 -5.08 12.95
CA LEU A 204 -15.65 -5.00 11.52
C LEU A 204 -17.12 -5.32 11.31
N THR A 205 -17.87 -4.48 10.63
CA THR A 205 -19.27 -4.74 10.27
C THR A 205 -19.45 -4.52 8.78
N LEU A 206 -19.71 -5.61 8.04
CA LEU A 206 -19.96 -5.55 6.61
C LEU A 206 -21.45 -5.39 6.34
N TYR A 207 -21.82 -4.42 5.51
CA TYR A 207 -23.18 -4.14 5.07
C TYR A 207 -23.31 -4.30 3.54
N ASN A 208 -24.54 -4.49 3.09
CA ASN A 208 -24.95 -4.32 1.70
C ASN A 208 -26.35 -3.67 1.65
N GLN A 209 -26.93 -3.53 0.45
CA GLN A 209 -28.25 -2.93 0.24
C GLN A 209 -29.42 -3.63 0.97
N SER A 210 -29.24 -4.84 1.48
CA SER A 210 -30.24 -5.58 2.27
C SER A 210 -30.01 -5.50 3.80
N GLY A 211 -28.95 -4.85 4.26
CA GLY A 211 -28.60 -4.69 5.68
C GLY A 211 -27.22 -5.24 6.04
N MET A 212 -27.05 -5.65 7.30
CA MET A 212 -25.80 -6.22 7.80
C MET A 212 -25.58 -7.64 7.23
N VAL A 213 -24.43 -7.86 6.60
CA VAL A 213 -24.00 -9.13 6.01
C VAL A 213 -23.23 -9.96 7.03
N SER A 214 -22.30 -9.34 7.76
CA SER A 214 -21.51 -10.01 8.80
C SER A 214 -20.91 -9.01 9.79
N GLN A 215 -20.56 -9.48 10.98
CA GLN A 215 -19.84 -8.70 11.99
C GLN A 215 -18.76 -9.57 12.66
N GLU A 216 -17.53 -9.07 12.72
CA GLU A 216 -16.38 -9.73 13.35
C GLU A 216 -15.74 -8.79 14.36
N SER A 217 -15.62 -9.21 15.63
CA SER A 217 -14.86 -8.45 16.64
C SER A 217 -13.42 -8.95 16.70
N ILE A 218 -12.48 -8.01 16.61
CA ILE A 218 -11.06 -8.24 16.36
C ILE A 218 -10.31 -8.19 17.70
N PRO A 219 -9.83 -9.34 18.21
CA PRO A 219 -9.16 -9.37 19.50
C PRO A 219 -7.74 -8.80 19.42
N TYR A 220 -7.41 -7.99 20.43
CA TYR A 220 -6.08 -7.49 20.74
C TYR A 220 -5.62 -8.08 22.08
N ALA A 221 -4.32 -8.33 22.24
CA ALA A 221 -3.73 -8.89 23.46
C ALA A 221 -2.65 -7.96 24.03
N TYR A 222 -2.66 -7.72 25.34
CA TYR A 222 -1.63 -6.92 25.99
C TYR A 222 -0.29 -7.68 26.05
N ASN A 223 0.77 -7.05 25.54
CA ASN A 223 2.14 -7.56 25.60
C ASN A 223 2.91 -6.86 26.73
N ILE A 224 3.25 -7.62 27.76
CA ILE A 224 3.95 -7.14 28.96
C ILE A 224 5.37 -6.64 28.67
N ASN A 225 6.03 -7.14 27.62
CA ASN A 225 7.42 -6.78 27.29
C ASN A 225 7.52 -5.48 26.47
N SER A 226 6.46 -5.11 25.75
CA SER A 226 6.39 -3.87 24.95
C SER A 226 5.41 -2.86 25.53
N HIS A 227 4.86 -3.12 26.72
CA HIS A 227 3.83 -2.33 27.41
C HIS A 227 2.70 -1.81 26.50
N GLY A 228 2.18 -2.66 25.60
CA GLY A 228 1.21 -2.24 24.58
C GLY A 228 0.40 -3.39 24.00
N TYR A 229 -0.66 -3.06 23.26
CA TYR A 229 -1.60 -4.04 22.71
C TYR A 229 -1.19 -4.50 21.30
N ALA A 230 -1.15 -5.83 21.10
CA ALA A 230 -0.81 -6.47 19.84
C ALA A 230 -2.04 -7.07 19.16
N LEU A 231 -2.17 -6.80 17.85
CA LEU A 231 -3.11 -7.45 16.92
C LEU A 231 -2.51 -8.80 16.46
N PRO A 232 -3.17 -9.97 16.67
CA PRO A 232 -2.48 -11.23 16.34
C PRO A 232 -2.88 -12.05 15.07
N VAL A 233 -3.92 -11.74 14.27
CA VAL A 233 -3.96 -12.20 12.84
C VAL A 233 -3.72 -11.02 11.91
N PRO A 234 -3.02 -11.20 10.78
CA PRO A 234 -2.71 -10.13 9.84
C PRO A 234 -3.90 -9.59 9.04
N GLY A 235 -5.07 -10.24 9.01
CA GLY A 235 -6.21 -9.79 8.20
C GLY A 235 -7.39 -10.75 8.17
N VAL A 236 -8.47 -10.34 7.53
CA VAL A 236 -9.74 -11.07 7.35
C VAL A 236 -10.01 -11.36 5.87
N THR A 237 -10.92 -12.28 5.57
CA THR A 237 -11.26 -12.66 4.19
C THR A 237 -12.78 -12.78 4.03
N TYR A 238 -13.34 -12.07 3.06
CA TYR A 238 -14.74 -12.18 2.65
C TYR A 238 -14.84 -12.91 1.31
N ALA A 239 -15.82 -13.81 1.16
CA ALA A 239 -15.97 -14.67 -0.02
C ALA A 239 -17.45 -14.87 -0.39
N ASP A 240 -17.70 -15.49 -1.54
CA ASP A 240 -19.04 -15.79 -2.08
C ASP A 240 -19.97 -14.57 -2.19
N LEU A 241 -19.36 -13.39 -2.34
CA LEU A 241 -20.05 -12.11 -2.44
C LEU A 241 -20.94 -12.08 -3.69
N GLN A 242 -22.17 -11.59 -3.53
CA GLN A 242 -23.17 -11.51 -4.59
C GLN A 242 -23.09 -10.15 -5.29
N SER A 243 -23.75 -9.97 -6.45
CA SER A 243 -23.78 -8.66 -7.10
C SER A 243 -24.42 -7.58 -6.20
N GLY A 244 -23.74 -6.44 -6.02
CA GLY A 244 -24.24 -5.32 -5.23
C GLY A 244 -23.12 -4.39 -4.74
N MET A 245 -23.52 -3.26 -4.13
CA MET A 245 -22.61 -2.44 -3.34
C MET A 245 -22.48 -3.00 -1.92
N TYR A 246 -21.24 -3.06 -1.43
CA TYR A 246 -20.90 -3.43 -0.07
C TYR A 246 -20.16 -2.28 0.62
N THR A 247 -20.36 -2.17 1.93
CA THR A 247 -19.79 -1.13 2.81
C THR A 247 -19.23 -1.79 4.04
N LEU A 248 -17.92 -1.73 4.25
CA LEU A 248 -17.27 -2.21 5.47
C LEU A 248 -17.08 -1.07 6.46
N GLN A 249 -17.77 -1.16 7.60
CA GLN A 249 -17.56 -0.27 8.73
C GLN A 249 -16.50 -0.84 9.68
N VAL A 250 -15.45 -0.07 9.95
CA VAL A 250 -14.36 -0.40 10.88
C VAL A 250 -14.48 0.48 12.12
N GLN A 251 -15.06 -0.05 13.20
CA GLN A 251 -15.11 0.62 14.50
C GLN A 251 -13.84 0.28 15.30
N THR A 252 -13.14 1.29 15.83
CA THR A 252 -11.85 1.15 16.53
C THR A 252 -11.92 1.78 17.91
N THR A 253 -11.43 1.07 18.94
CA THR A 253 -11.47 1.54 20.33
C THR A 253 -10.06 1.67 20.91
N THR A 254 -9.78 2.80 21.55
CA THR A 254 -8.45 3.19 22.06
C THR A 254 -8.49 3.58 23.53
N ALA A 255 -7.38 3.37 24.24
CA ALA A 255 -7.21 3.84 25.62
C ALA A 255 -5.72 3.98 25.98
N PRO A 256 -5.36 4.78 27.01
CA PRO A 256 -3.98 4.91 27.46
C PRO A 256 -3.57 3.72 28.33
N VAL A 257 -2.34 3.23 28.12
CA VAL A 257 -1.78 2.12 28.92
C VAL A 257 -1.35 2.62 30.30
N ASN A 258 -1.72 1.90 31.35
CA ASN A 258 -1.37 2.24 32.73
C ASN A 258 0.01 1.68 33.11
N THR A 259 1.02 2.55 33.20
CA THR A 259 2.39 2.19 33.59
C THR A 259 2.61 2.03 35.09
N THR A 260 1.58 2.26 35.92
CA THR A 260 1.74 2.53 37.36
C THR A 260 1.49 1.34 38.30
N GLN A 261 1.35 0.11 37.79
CA GLN A 261 1.10 -1.09 38.62
C GLN A 261 2.30 -2.04 38.67
N SER A 262 2.96 -2.09 39.83
CA SER A 262 4.05 -3.02 40.11
C SER A 262 3.54 -4.45 40.30
N VAL A 263 4.13 -5.42 39.58
CA VAL A 263 3.82 -6.85 39.75
C VAL A 263 4.79 -7.46 40.77
N THR A 264 4.27 -7.86 41.93
CA THR A 264 5.07 -8.49 43.00
C THR A 264 5.45 -9.92 42.66
N THR A 265 6.74 -10.25 42.74
CA THR A 265 7.29 -11.60 42.50
C THR A 265 7.61 -12.34 43.81
N THR A 266 7.49 -13.67 43.79
CA THR A 266 7.94 -14.57 44.87
C THR A 266 8.54 -15.84 44.25
N VAL A 267 9.62 -16.38 44.83
CA VAL A 267 10.42 -17.49 44.26
C VAL A 267 10.84 -18.46 45.37
N THR A 268 10.82 -19.78 45.10
CA THR A 268 11.52 -20.81 45.90
C THR A 268 11.96 -22.01 45.04
N ASN A 269 12.84 -22.89 45.56
CA ASN A 269 13.80 -23.66 44.76
C ASN A 269 14.03 -25.12 45.28
N THR A 270 14.86 -25.95 44.59
CA THR A 270 15.66 -27.15 45.05
C THR A 270 15.48 -28.48 44.26
N GLN A 271 16.49 -29.38 44.27
CA GLN A 271 16.74 -30.53 43.33
C GLN A 271 17.56 -31.70 43.97
N SER A 272 17.43 -33.00 43.57
CA SER A 272 18.42 -34.14 43.71
C SER A 272 17.94 -35.57 43.27
N THR A 273 18.82 -36.61 43.20
CA THR A 273 18.64 -38.05 42.74
C THR A 273 19.74 -39.00 43.39
N PRO A 274 20.14 -40.27 43.00
CA PRO A 274 19.67 -41.35 42.05
C PRO A 274 19.86 -42.89 42.47
N TYR A 275 19.45 -43.86 41.58
CA TYR A 275 20.03 -45.22 41.22
C TYR A 275 20.08 -46.51 42.14
N GLY A 276 19.90 -47.73 41.55
CA GLY A 276 20.40 -49.06 42.06
C GLY A 276 19.53 -50.36 41.85
N ILE A 277 20.13 -51.57 41.60
CA ILE A 277 19.45 -52.90 41.40
C ILE A 277 20.31 -54.11 41.90
N PRO A 278 19.72 -55.17 42.52
CA PRO A 278 19.99 -56.57 42.09
C PRO A 278 18.78 -57.56 42.20
N LEU A 279 18.85 -58.75 41.59
CA LEU A 279 17.80 -59.81 41.63
C LEU A 279 18.32 -61.19 42.08
N THR A 280 17.85 -61.67 43.24
CA THR A 280 17.88 -63.08 43.72
C THR A 280 16.74 -63.27 44.73
N GLY A 281 16.07 -64.42 44.86
CA GLY A 281 16.08 -65.65 44.05
C GLY A 281 15.18 -66.73 44.72
N SER A 282 14.52 -67.56 43.90
CA SER A 282 13.58 -68.65 44.30
C SER A 282 12.26 -68.26 44.97
N PRO A 283 11.17 -69.01 44.73
CA PRO A 283 10.66 -69.53 43.46
C PRO A 283 9.83 -68.45 42.71
N GLY A 284 9.53 -68.53 41.41
CA GLY A 284 9.71 -69.63 40.46
C GLY A 284 10.50 -69.28 39.19
N MET A 285 11.39 -68.28 39.24
CA MET A 285 12.35 -67.87 38.19
C MET A 285 11.79 -67.21 36.91
N THR A 286 12.23 -65.97 36.66
CA THR A 286 12.43 -65.45 35.30
C THR A 286 13.80 -65.90 34.81
N TYR A 287 13.85 -66.79 33.82
CA TYR A 287 15.11 -67.26 33.23
C TYR A 287 15.57 -66.33 32.09
N PRO A 288 16.86 -65.90 32.09
CA PRO A 288 17.45 -65.20 30.96
C PRO A 288 17.86 -66.19 29.86
N PHE A 289 17.75 -65.76 28.61
CA PHE A 289 18.45 -66.39 27.48
C PHE A 289 19.72 -65.60 27.14
N SER A 290 20.67 -66.28 26.50
CA SER A 290 21.98 -65.72 26.13
C SER A 290 22.12 -65.58 24.61
N THR A 291 22.78 -64.50 24.22
CA THR A 291 22.72 -63.94 22.87
C THR A 291 23.16 -64.94 21.79
N GLY A 292 22.37 -65.05 20.72
CA GLY A 292 22.54 -66.01 19.62
C GLY A 292 21.88 -67.40 19.81
N SER A 293 21.17 -67.66 20.91
CA SER A 293 20.57 -68.99 21.19
C SER A 293 19.31 -69.29 20.37
N SER A 294 19.41 -70.21 19.39
CA SER A 294 18.27 -70.63 18.54
C SER A 294 17.58 -71.91 19.04
N VAL A 295 16.26 -71.88 19.15
CA VAL A 295 15.40 -73.00 19.60
C VAL A 295 14.57 -73.51 18.43
N ALA A 296 15.16 -74.37 17.60
CA ALA A 296 14.48 -75.03 16.49
C ALA A 296 13.72 -76.29 16.96
N ALA A 297 12.57 -76.58 16.33
CA ALA A 297 11.74 -77.75 16.61
C ALA A 297 11.45 -78.54 15.33
N THR A 298 12.53 -79.04 14.71
CA THR A 298 12.49 -79.77 13.45
C THR A 298 11.83 -81.15 13.59
N GLY A 299 10.50 -81.20 13.49
CA GLY A 299 9.72 -82.43 13.40
C GLY A 299 8.27 -82.24 13.83
N SER A 300 7.34 -82.95 13.19
CA SER A 300 5.90 -82.81 13.43
C SER A 300 5.40 -83.48 14.71
N GLN A 301 5.86 -83.05 15.90
CA GLN A 301 5.22 -83.34 17.20
C GLN A 301 5.36 -82.17 18.20
N ASN A 302 4.39 -82.05 19.12
CA ASN A 302 4.22 -80.88 19.99
C ASN A 302 5.19 -80.88 21.19
N VAL A 303 6.18 -79.97 21.20
CA VAL A 303 7.03 -79.69 22.38
C VAL A 303 6.46 -78.49 23.14
N THR A 304 6.30 -78.63 24.47
CA THR A 304 5.68 -77.64 25.37
C THR A 304 6.68 -77.09 26.40
N TYR A 305 6.69 -75.77 26.61
CA TYR A 305 7.37 -75.10 27.73
C TYR A 305 6.32 -74.51 28.68
N SER A 306 6.58 -74.48 29.99
CA SER A 306 5.65 -73.93 30.99
C SER A 306 6.40 -73.18 32.09
N VAL A 307 5.82 -72.06 32.56
CA VAL A 307 6.49 -71.05 33.41
C VAL A 307 5.74 -70.93 34.74
N PRO A 308 6.24 -71.49 35.87
CA PRO A 308 5.46 -71.61 37.11
C PRO A 308 5.35 -70.27 37.84
N VAL A 309 4.15 -69.67 37.80
CA VAL A 309 3.80 -68.34 38.39
C VAL A 309 4.76 -67.19 38.05
N THR A 310 5.47 -67.29 36.93
CA THR A 310 6.60 -66.39 36.62
C THR A 310 6.64 -65.93 35.17
N ASN A 311 7.34 -64.82 34.95
CA ASN A 311 7.44 -64.18 33.65
C ASN A 311 8.65 -64.73 32.90
N LEU A 312 8.49 -65.24 31.67
CA LEU A 312 9.64 -65.54 30.80
C LEU A 312 10.29 -64.23 30.30
N ALA A 313 11.59 -64.20 29.98
CA ALA A 313 12.28 -63.00 29.46
C ALA A 313 13.43 -63.31 28.48
N TYR A 314 13.32 -62.85 27.22
CA TYR A 314 14.40 -62.89 26.21
C TYR A 314 15.10 -61.52 26.10
N THR A 315 16.42 -61.45 25.93
CA THR A 315 17.21 -60.21 26.04
C THR A 315 18.13 -59.90 24.86
N MET A 316 18.54 -58.63 24.79
CA MET A 316 19.09 -57.98 23.60
C MET A 316 20.28 -58.73 22.96
N GLY A 317 19.99 -59.44 21.86
CA GLY A 317 20.93 -60.24 21.09
C GLY A 317 20.54 -61.71 20.94
N ASP A 318 19.48 -62.16 21.61
CA ASP A 318 18.88 -63.48 21.40
C ASP A 318 18.28 -63.61 19.98
N GLN A 319 18.33 -64.83 19.42
CA GLN A 319 17.89 -65.15 18.05
C GLN A 319 17.15 -66.49 18.01
N ALA A 320 15.82 -66.46 18.14
CA ALA A 320 14.99 -67.66 18.24
C ALA A 320 14.25 -67.97 16.92
N THR A 321 14.73 -68.97 16.17
CA THR A 321 14.13 -69.41 14.91
C THR A 321 13.22 -70.62 15.11
N PHE A 322 11.91 -70.38 15.18
CA PHE A 322 10.90 -71.42 15.35
C PHE A 322 10.54 -72.06 14.00
N ALA A 323 11.44 -72.93 13.53
CA ALA A 323 11.23 -73.77 12.36
C ALA A 323 10.52 -75.09 12.76
N GLY A 324 9.29 -75.27 12.26
CA GLY A 324 8.51 -76.51 12.44
C GLY A 324 7.59 -76.55 13.68
N ALA A 325 6.33 -76.93 13.44
CA ALA A 325 5.35 -77.67 14.27
C ALA A 325 5.28 -77.64 15.83
N ALA A 326 5.98 -76.76 16.56
CA ALA A 326 5.93 -76.68 18.03
C ALA A 326 4.65 -76.00 18.60
N LYS A 327 4.40 -76.12 19.92
CA LYS A 327 3.28 -75.47 20.64
C LYS A 327 3.63 -75.01 22.07
N LEU A 328 3.45 -73.73 22.35
CA LEU A 328 3.67 -73.13 23.68
C LEU A 328 2.40 -73.16 24.54
N ASN A 329 2.47 -73.57 25.82
CA ASN A 329 1.34 -73.52 26.77
C ASN A 329 1.73 -72.79 28.06
N VAL A 330 1.05 -71.68 28.36
CA VAL A 330 1.29 -70.85 29.56
C VAL A 330 0.23 -71.14 30.63
N SER A 331 0.61 -71.34 31.89
CA SER A 331 -0.36 -71.56 32.98
C SER A 331 -1.13 -70.28 33.31
N ASN A 332 -2.34 -70.44 33.88
CA ASN A 332 -3.38 -69.44 34.14
C ASN A 332 -3.01 -68.25 35.08
N THR A 333 -1.74 -68.04 35.40
CA THR A 333 -1.21 -66.95 36.25
C THR A 333 0.19 -66.45 35.82
N ALA A 334 0.69 -66.84 34.64
CA ALA A 334 2.05 -66.52 34.18
C ALA A 334 2.03 -65.70 32.87
N ASN A 335 3.08 -64.91 32.63
CA ASN A 335 3.26 -64.12 31.41
C ASN A 335 4.49 -64.62 30.61
N VAL A 336 4.50 -64.44 29.29
CA VAL A 336 5.67 -64.72 28.45
C VAL A 336 6.17 -63.40 27.86
N THR A 337 7.23 -62.84 28.44
CA THR A 337 7.79 -61.54 28.03
C THR A 337 8.95 -61.73 27.05
N VAL A 338 8.94 -60.97 25.95
CA VAL A 338 10.07 -60.90 25.00
C VAL A 338 10.68 -59.51 25.11
N VAL A 339 11.89 -59.39 25.72
CA VAL A 339 12.47 -58.10 26.15
C VAL A 339 13.34 -57.44 25.06
N SER A 340 14.00 -58.20 24.18
CA SER A 340 14.49 -57.72 22.87
C SER A 340 15.15 -58.84 22.04
N GLY A 341 14.83 -58.92 20.75
CA GLY A 341 15.40 -59.91 19.84
C GLY A 341 14.59 -60.05 18.54
N SER A 342 15.07 -60.86 17.59
CA SER A 342 14.33 -61.19 16.37
C SER A 342 14.06 -62.69 16.25
N GLY A 343 12.89 -63.04 15.73
CA GLY A 343 12.48 -64.42 15.48
C GLY A 343 11.66 -64.57 14.20
N THR A 344 11.94 -65.63 13.45
CA THR A 344 11.17 -66.01 12.26
C THR A 344 10.32 -67.24 12.54
N PHE A 345 9.03 -67.15 12.23
CA PHE A 345 8.09 -68.27 12.29
C PHE A 345 7.90 -68.84 10.90
N ALA A 346 8.46 -70.03 10.69
CA ALA A 346 8.37 -70.75 9.43
C ALA A 346 7.81 -72.16 9.65
N ASN A 347 6.62 -72.40 9.10
CA ASN A 347 6.14 -73.76 8.86
C ASN A 347 5.52 -73.87 7.46
N ALA A 348 5.41 -75.08 6.94
CA ALA A 348 5.07 -75.31 5.54
C ALA A 348 3.96 -76.36 5.37
N THR A 349 3.19 -76.20 4.29
CA THR A 349 2.50 -77.28 3.56
C THR A 349 1.70 -78.30 4.38
N GLN A 350 0.44 -77.98 4.71
CA GLN A 350 -0.68 -78.91 4.47
C GLN A 350 -2.05 -78.19 4.48
N PHE A 351 -2.96 -78.66 3.63
CA PHE A 351 -4.32 -78.15 3.43
C PHE A 351 -5.34 -78.94 4.26
N HIS A 352 -6.35 -78.28 4.82
CA HIS A 352 -7.65 -78.91 5.09
C HIS A 352 -8.81 -77.93 4.75
N PRO A 353 -9.94 -78.42 4.20
CA PRO A 353 -10.98 -77.55 3.63
C PRO A 353 -12.04 -77.11 4.65
N LEU A 354 -12.40 -75.82 4.61
CA LEU A 354 -13.67 -75.32 5.18
C LEU A 354 -14.67 -75.12 4.04
N ASN A 355 -15.57 -76.09 3.85
CA ASN A 355 -16.48 -76.13 2.73
C ASN A 355 -17.81 -75.39 3.00
N THR A 356 -17.81 -74.06 2.86
CA THR A 356 -19.00 -73.26 2.53
C THR A 356 -18.63 -71.97 1.76
N SER A 357 -18.51 -72.10 0.43
CA SER A 357 -18.79 -71.04 -0.56
C SER A 357 -18.23 -69.61 -0.34
N SER A 358 -16.98 -69.45 0.12
CA SER A 358 -16.14 -68.30 -0.24
C SER A 358 -14.65 -68.64 -0.07
N SER A 359 -13.76 -67.99 -0.84
CA SER A 359 -12.40 -68.47 -1.10
C SER A 359 -11.33 -67.87 -0.17
N THR A 360 -11.52 -67.94 1.15
CA THR A 360 -10.56 -67.44 2.15
C THR A 360 -10.27 -68.48 3.24
N GLN A 361 -9.01 -68.89 3.37
CA GLN A 361 -8.55 -69.72 4.51
C GLN A 361 -8.33 -68.83 5.74
N ALA A 362 -8.56 -69.37 6.95
CA ALA A 362 -8.35 -68.66 8.21
C ALA A 362 -7.54 -69.51 9.20
N TYR A 363 -6.60 -68.87 9.92
CA TYR A 363 -5.73 -69.51 10.91
C TYR A 363 -5.77 -68.73 12.22
N SER A 364 -5.83 -69.42 13.36
CA SER A 364 -5.84 -68.80 14.69
C SER A 364 -4.61 -69.20 15.51
N LEU A 365 -4.00 -68.22 16.19
CA LEU A 365 -2.65 -68.35 16.75
C LEU A 365 -2.58 -68.81 18.21
N VAL A 366 -3.68 -68.75 18.97
CA VAL A 366 -3.67 -69.05 20.42
C VAL A 366 -5.00 -69.66 20.86
N PRO A 367 -5.03 -70.61 21.84
CA PRO A 367 -6.26 -71.05 22.51
C PRO A 367 -6.84 -69.99 23.46
N ALA A 368 -8.08 -70.19 23.91
CA ALA A 368 -8.73 -69.38 24.93
C ALA A 368 -8.00 -69.43 26.30
N GLY A 369 -7.85 -68.27 26.96
CA GLY A 369 -7.38 -68.14 28.34
C GLY A 369 -5.89 -67.80 28.54
N TYR A 370 -5.14 -67.48 27.48
CA TYR A 370 -3.67 -67.32 27.51
C TYR A 370 -3.20 -65.88 27.34
N VAL A 371 -2.03 -65.56 27.91
CA VAL A 371 -1.35 -64.26 27.82
C VAL A 371 0.03 -64.39 27.16
N ILE A 372 0.29 -63.50 26.18
CA ILE A 372 1.58 -63.29 25.52
C ILE A 372 1.98 -61.83 25.80
N THR A 373 3.28 -61.52 25.93
CA THR A 373 3.78 -60.15 26.17
C THR A 373 5.00 -59.85 25.27
N LEU A 374 4.82 -59.14 24.15
CA LEU A 374 5.95 -58.65 23.34
C LEU A 374 6.35 -57.24 23.77
N THR A 375 7.65 -56.95 23.91
CA THR A 375 8.12 -55.62 24.37
C THR A 375 9.10 -54.97 23.40
N SER A 376 9.52 -53.75 23.74
CA SER A 376 10.29 -52.84 22.88
C SER A 376 11.57 -53.47 22.28
N GLY A 377 11.72 -53.36 20.96
CA GLY A 377 12.83 -53.92 20.18
C GLY A 377 12.57 -55.31 19.58
N THR A 378 11.42 -55.93 19.83
CA THR A 378 11.11 -57.28 19.34
C THR A 378 10.68 -57.28 17.86
N THR A 379 11.15 -58.23 17.06
CA THR A 379 10.69 -58.43 15.66
C THR A 379 10.22 -59.86 15.40
N LEU A 380 9.00 -59.99 14.86
CA LEU A 380 8.30 -61.24 14.58
C LEU A 380 7.86 -61.29 13.10
N MET A 381 8.36 -62.25 12.31
CA MET A 381 7.95 -62.40 10.91
C MET A 381 7.48 -63.81 10.53
N PHE A 382 6.36 -63.87 9.80
CA PHE A 382 5.71 -65.09 9.27
C PHE A 382 6.14 -65.39 7.84
N ASN A 383 6.31 -66.66 7.47
CA ASN A 383 6.70 -67.02 6.10
C ASN A 383 5.57 -66.86 5.06
N ASN A 384 5.95 -67.02 3.80
CA ASN A 384 5.11 -66.77 2.61
C ASN A 384 3.92 -67.73 2.42
N ASN A 385 3.76 -68.75 3.27
CA ASN A 385 2.72 -69.78 3.13
C ASN A 385 1.43 -69.45 3.91
N VAL A 386 1.40 -68.34 4.65
CA VAL A 386 0.29 -67.96 5.54
C VAL A 386 -0.49 -66.80 4.93
N THR A 387 -1.80 -66.97 4.75
CA THR A 387 -2.67 -66.00 4.03
C THR A 387 -3.79 -65.41 4.90
N ALA A 388 -3.80 -65.62 6.21
CA ALA A 388 -4.75 -64.98 7.14
C ALA A 388 -4.32 -65.16 8.60
N MET A 389 -4.85 -64.30 9.48
CA MET A 389 -4.69 -64.37 10.93
C MET A 389 -5.99 -63.95 11.63
N THR A 390 -6.46 -64.77 12.58
CA THR A 390 -7.69 -64.52 13.35
C THR A 390 -7.44 -64.71 14.84
N VAL A 391 -7.76 -63.68 15.63
CA VAL A 391 -7.70 -63.73 17.11
C VAL A 391 -9.06 -64.16 17.65
N ASN A 392 -9.09 -65.07 18.63
CA ASN A 392 -10.33 -65.50 19.27
C ASN A 392 -10.71 -64.57 20.45
N THR A 393 -11.98 -64.55 20.81
CA THR A 393 -12.60 -63.63 21.80
C THR A 393 -12.19 -63.87 23.26
N GLN A 394 -11.34 -64.85 23.53
CA GLN A 394 -10.96 -65.29 24.87
C GLN A 394 -9.43 -65.32 25.08
N THR A 395 -8.64 -64.74 24.15
CA THR A 395 -7.17 -64.64 24.27
C THR A 395 -6.73 -63.21 24.55
N THR A 396 -5.89 -63.02 25.58
CA THR A 396 -5.41 -61.70 25.98
C THR A 396 -3.94 -61.54 25.57
N MET A 397 -3.70 -61.21 24.30
CA MET A 397 -2.35 -60.79 23.88
C MET A 397 -2.08 -59.39 24.44
N ASN A 398 -1.11 -59.31 25.35
CA ASN A 398 -0.55 -58.07 25.84
C ASN A 398 0.68 -57.69 25.01
N PHE A 399 0.93 -56.39 24.97
CA PHE A 399 2.04 -55.80 24.24
C PHE A 399 2.61 -54.66 25.10
N THR A 400 3.91 -54.35 25.00
CA THR A 400 4.58 -53.44 25.96
C THR A 400 5.83 -52.76 25.37
N GLY A 401 5.66 -51.96 24.30
CA GLY A 401 6.71 -51.15 23.68
C GLY A 401 6.72 -51.22 22.15
N ASN A 402 7.82 -50.79 21.51
CA ASN A 402 7.92 -50.74 20.05
C ASN A 402 8.30 -52.12 19.46
N TYR A 403 7.42 -52.82 18.73
CA TYR A 403 7.75 -54.13 18.12
C TYR A 403 7.27 -54.24 16.66
N THR A 404 7.94 -55.08 15.87
CA THR A 404 7.65 -55.30 14.44
C THR A 404 6.96 -56.64 14.21
N LEU A 405 5.93 -56.67 13.37
CA LEU A 405 5.01 -57.80 13.19
C LEU A 405 4.57 -57.89 11.71
N GLY A 406 4.99 -58.90 10.95
CA GLY A 406 4.67 -58.94 9.51
C GLY A 406 5.02 -60.23 8.77
N PHE A 407 5.02 -60.18 7.44
CA PHE A 407 5.32 -61.32 6.57
C PHE A 407 6.71 -61.18 5.91
N VAL A 408 7.37 -62.30 5.60
CA VAL A 408 8.72 -62.32 5.00
C VAL A 408 8.69 -61.72 3.59
N ASN A 409 7.75 -62.14 2.73
CA ASN A 409 7.43 -61.49 1.45
C ASN A 409 5.96 -61.01 1.44
N ALA A 410 5.57 -60.20 0.46
CA ALA A 410 4.23 -59.61 0.38
C ALA A 410 3.13 -60.61 -0.04
N VAL A 411 2.06 -60.69 0.75
CA VAL A 411 0.93 -61.64 0.54
C VAL A 411 -0.42 -60.91 0.70
N VAL A 412 -1.46 -61.39 0.02
CA VAL A 412 -2.85 -60.97 0.25
C VAL A 412 -3.42 -61.74 1.43
N ALA A 413 -3.82 -61.05 2.50
CA ALA A 413 -4.25 -61.68 3.75
C ALA A 413 -5.42 -60.98 4.45
N THR A 414 -6.17 -61.71 5.27
CA THR A 414 -7.23 -61.15 6.13
C THR A 414 -6.82 -61.20 7.60
N LEU A 415 -7.05 -60.09 8.31
CA LEU A 415 -6.76 -59.90 9.73
C LEU A 415 -8.06 -59.55 10.46
N SER A 416 -8.73 -60.57 11.01
CA SER A 416 -10.02 -60.45 11.68
C SER A 416 -9.93 -60.60 13.20
N ASN A 417 -10.44 -59.60 13.92
CA ASN A 417 -10.75 -59.71 15.34
C ASN A 417 -12.25 -60.03 15.47
N ASN A 418 -12.59 -61.30 15.70
CA ASN A 418 -13.98 -61.78 15.56
C ASN A 418 -14.82 -61.61 16.83
N ALA A 419 -14.79 -60.39 17.39
CA ALA A 419 -15.52 -59.99 18.60
C ALA A 419 -17.02 -59.83 18.30
N ALA A 420 -17.74 -60.95 18.25
CA ALA A 420 -19.19 -60.95 18.26
C ALA A 420 -19.74 -60.17 19.46
N SER A 421 -20.89 -59.52 19.27
CA SER A 421 -21.49 -58.60 20.23
C SER A 421 -21.62 -59.17 21.65
N SER A 422 -21.34 -58.30 22.66
CA SER A 422 -21.66 -58.39 24.11
C SER A 422 -20.55 -58.68 25.15
N VAL A 423 -19.26 -58.82 24.80
CA VAL A 423 -18.18 -58.98 25.82
C VAL A 423 -17.01 -58.02 25.61
N SER A 424 -16.56 -57.36 26.69
CA SER A 424 -15.66 -56.20 26.67
C SER A 424 -14.19 -56.53 27.03
N THR A 425 -13.50 -57.30 26.20
CA THR A 425 -12.03 -57.46 26.24
C THR A 425 -11.48 -57.70 24.84
N GLY A 426 -10.57 -56.86 24.35
CA GLY A 426 -9.97 -57.01 23.02
C GLY A 426 -8.69 -56.20 22.84
N VAL A 427 -7.55 -56.87 23.01
CA VAL A 427 -6.17 -56.54 22.58
C VAL A 427 -5.81 -55.05 22.48
N THR A 428 -5.06 -54.54 23.45
CA THR A 428 -4.39 -53.23 23.35
C THR A 428 -3.02 -53.38 22.68
N TYR A 429 -2.76 -52.62 21.62
CA TYR A 429 -1.43 -52.51 21.04
C TYR A 429 -0.73 -51.25 21.57
N GLU A 430 0.57 -51.37 21.83
CA GLU A 430 1.37 -50.32 22.45
C GLU A 430 2.12 -49.45 21.43
N ALA A 431 2.62 -48.32 21.94
CA ALA A 431 3.39 -47.36 21.16
C ALA A 431 4.49 -48.03 20.33
N GLY A 432 4.57 -47.70 19.03
CA GLY A 432 5.64 -48.16 18.14
C GLY A 432 5.46 -49.54 17.50
N THR A 433 4.25 -50.10 17.45
CA THR A 433 3.95 -51.31 16.66
C THR A 433 4.17 -51.07 15.15
N ALA A 434 4.96 -51.90 14.45
CA ALA A 434 5.25 -51.74 13.01
C ALA A 434 4.86 -52.96 12.17
N PHE A 435 4.02 -52.78 11.15
CA PHE A 435 3.54 -53.85 10.25
C PHE A 435 4.22 -53.86 8.87
N SER A 436 4.48 -55.04 8.30
CA SER A 436 5.15 -55.20 7.00
C SER A 436 4.55 -56.27 6.06
N ASN A 437 4.71 -56.02 4.76
CA ASN A 437 4.45 -56.96 3.67
C ASN A 437 3.01 -57.50 3.56
N LEU A 438 2.02 -56.61 3.69
CA LEU A 438 0.60 -56.87 3.44
C LEU A 438 0.19 -56.31 2.07
N ASN A 439 -0.66 -57.00 1.30
CA ASN A 439 -1.25 -56.47 0.05
C ASN A 439 -2.78 -56.61 0.05
N ASN A 440 -3.52 -55.52 -0.19
CA ASN A 440 -4.99 -55.46 -0.19
C ASN A 440 -5.64 -56.16 1.03
N ALA A 441 -5.00 -56.07 2.20
CA ALA A 441 -5.41 -56.81 3.38
C ALA A 441 -6.62 -56.18 4.09
N ALA A 442 -7.60 -56.99 4.50
CA ALA A 442 -8.73 -56.53 5.31
C ALA A 442 -8.37 -56.51 6.80
N PHE A 443 -8.53 -55.35 7.46
CA PHE A 443 -8.01 -55.09 8.81
C PHE A 443 -9.07 -54.42 9.73
N ALA A 444 -9.05 -54.76 11.02
CA ALA A 444 -9.89 -54.17 12.07
C ALA A 444 -9.03 -53.85 13.31
N VAL A 445 -9.15 -52.63 13.85
CA VAL A 445 -8.22 -52.08 14.84
C VAL A 445 -8.86 -52.01 16.23
N PRO A 446 -8.44 -52.84 17.21
CA PRO A 446 -8.69 -52.58 18.63
C PRO A 446 -7.71 -51.50 19.14
N SER A 447 -7.89 -51.06 20.38
CA SER A 447 -7.32 -49.81 20.91
C SER A 447 -5.79 -49.65 20.78
N THR A 448 -5.43 -48.45 20.30
CA THR A 448 -4.14 -47.73 20.35
C THR A 448 -2.96 -48.16 19.44
N ASN A 449 -2.14 -47.15 19.13
CA ASN A 449 -0.84 -47.11 18.43
C ASN A 449 -0.51 -48.19 17.37
N VAL A 450 -0.59 -47.83 16.08
CA VAL A 450 -0.25 -48.72 14.95
C VAL A 450 0.54 -47.96 13.87
N SER A 451 1.64 -48.55 13.37
CA SER A 451 2.40 -48.02 12.24
C SER A 451 2.59 -49.03 11.11
N PHE A 452 2.66 -48.55 9.86
CA PHE A 452 2.71 -49.36 8.65
C PHE A 452 3.94 -49.00 7.80
N SER A 453 4.75 -50.00 7.48
CA SER A 453 5.98 -49.84 6.68
C SER A 453 5.70 -49.59 5.18
N LYS A 454 6.75 -49.15 4.47
CA LYS A 454 6.69 -48.58 3.12
C LYS A 454 6.19 -49.53 2.01
N SER A 455 6.12 -50.83 2.32
CA SER A 455 5.80 -51.90 1.37
C SER A 455 4.38 -52.47 1.52
N ALA A 456 3.53 -51.89 2.37
CA ALA A 456 2.21 -52.43 2.69
C ALA A 456 1.05 -51.71 1.97
N ALA A 457 0.04 -52.46 1.55
CA ALA A 457 -1.26 -51.99 1.07
C ALA A 457 -2.41 -52.65 1.85
N VAL A 458 -3.32 -51.84 2.41
CA VAL A 458 -4.35 -52.28 3.38
C VAL A 458 -5.69 -51.61 3.09
N THR A 459 -6.80 -52.34 3.26
CA THR A 459 -8.17 -51.90 2.95
C THR A 459 -9.09 -52.14 4.16
N PHE A 460 -9.86 -51.14 4.59
CA PHE A 460 -10.71 -51.27 5.80
C PHE A 460 -12.08 -51.92 5.53
N GLY A 461 -12.46 -52.83 6.43
CA GLY A 461 -13.73 -53.58 6.39
C GLY A 461 -14.94 -52.84 6.98
N ALA A 462 -16.08 -53.53 7.05
CA ALA A 462 -17.35 -52.97 7.55
C ALA A 462 -17.35 -52.74 9.09
N PRO A 463 -18.18 -51.81 9.61
CA PRO A 463 -17.95 -51.14 10.90
C PRO A 463 -18.53 -51.85 12.13
N THR A 464 -17.78 -51.81 13.25
CA THR A 464 -18.29 -51.98 14.63
C THR A 464 -17.40 -51.28 15.69
N GLY A 465 -17.46 -49.95 15.76
CA GLY A 465 -17.21 -49.15 16.97
C GLY A 465 -15.78 -49.12 17.53
N VAL A 466 -14.93 -48.24 16.99
CA VAL A 466 -13.57 -48.03 17.53
C VAL A 466 -13.61 -47.20 18.83
N THR A 467 -13.38 -47.85 19.98
CA THR A 467 -13.16 -47.17 21.27
C THR A 467 -11.65 -46.98 21.51
N MET A 468 -11.20 -45.75 21.80
CA MET A 468 -9.78 -45.46 22.06
C MET A 468 -9.59 -44.95 23.50
N ASN A 469 -9.07 -45.79 24.38
CA ASN A 469 -8.99 -45.51 25.83
C ASN A 469 -7.64 -44.93 26.31
N THR A 470 -6.75 -44.54 25.40
CA THR A 470 -5.52 -43.75 25.63
C THR A 470 -5.08 -43.05 24.34
N ALA A 471 -4.23 -42.02 24.44
CA ALA A 471 -3.72 -41.30 23.28
C ALA A 471 -2.87 -42.18 22.36
N ALA A 472 -3.10 -42.08 21.04
CA ALA A 472 -2.49 -42.97 20.05
C ALA A 472 -2.00 -42.21 18.81
N ASN A 473 -0.79 -42.51 18.38
CA ASN A 473 -0.25 -42.12 17.08
C ASN A 473 -0.46 -43.26 16.07
N ILE A 474 -0.89 -42.92 14.87
CA ILE A 474 -0.88 -43.82 13.70
C ILE A 474 0.07 -43.22 12.67
N SER A 475 1.01 -44.03 12.14
CA SER A 475 1.95 -43.56 11.12
C SER A 475 2.08 -44.55 9.96
N THR A 476 1.72 -44.10 8.76
CA THR A 476 1.73 -44.88 7.53
C THR A 476 2.86 -44.43 6.61
N SER A 477 3.58 -45.38 6.01
CA SER A 477 4.48 -45.14 4.88
C SER A 477 4.14 -45.97 3.63
N GLY A 478 3.12 -46.84 3.72
CA GLY A 478 2.50 -47.58 2.62
C GLY A 478 1.08 -47.07 2.29
N THR A 479 0.52 -47.52 1.16
CA THR A 479 -0.73 -46.99 0.59
C THR A 479 -1.97 -47.58 1.27
N VAL A 480 -2.89 -46.73 1.74
CA VAL A 480 -4.13 -47.17 2.40
C VAL A 480 -5.32 -47.01 1.46
N TYR A 481 -6.24 -47.97 1.41
CA TYR A 481 -7.41 -47.95 0.54
C TYR A 481 -8.69 -47.85 1.37
N ASN A 482 -9.59 -46.95 0.97
CA ASN A 482 -10.90 -46.81 1.63
C ASN A 482 -11.88 -47.92 1.19
N LYS A 483 -13.05 -47.99 1.82
CA LYS A 483 -14.11 -48.98 1.50
C LYS A 483 -14.59 -48.94 0.04
N THR A 484 -14.42 -47.83 -0.67
CA THR A 484 -14.79 -47.67 -2.09
C THR A 484 -13.61 -47.88 -3.05
N GLY A 485 -12.48 -48.43 -2.57
CA GLY A 485 -11.30 -48.73 -3.39
C GLY A 485 -10.44 -47.53 -3.77
N VAL A 486 -10.68 -46.34 -3.20
CA VAL A 486 -9.88 -45.13 -3.45
C VAL A 486 -8.56 -45.24 -2.69
N ALA A 487 -7.45 -45.11 -3.41
CA ALA A 487 -6.10 -45.10 -2.86
C ALA A 487 -5.77 -43.77 -2.18
N VAL A 488 -5.37 -43.83 -0.92
CA VAL A 488 -4.81 -42.72 -0.15
C VAL A 488 -3.29 -42.83 -0.22
N ALA A 489 -2.65 -41.89 -0.92
CA ALA A 489 -1.23 -41.96 -1.26
C ALA A 489 -0.32 -41.80 -0.02
N PRO A 490 0.79 -42.57 0.08
CA PRO A 490 1.59 -42.71 1.30
C PRO A 490 2.41 -41.48 1.72
N THR A 491 2.33 -40.36 0.99
CA THR A 491 2.99 -39.10 1.35
C THR A 491 2.27 -38.33 2.47
N HIS A 492 1.05 -38.74 2.84
CA HIS A 492 0.23 -38.08 3.86
C HIS A 492 -0.46 -39.14 4.73
N GLY A 493 -0.17 -39.17 6.03
CA GLY A 493 -0.66 -40.19 6.95
C GLY A 493 -2.06 -39.88 7.49
N TYR A 494 -3.11 -40.30 6.80
CA TYR A 494 -4.48 -40.01 7.23
C TYR A 494 -5.00 -40.99 8.29
N VAL A 495 -5.55 -40.44 9.37
CA VAL A 495 -6.49 -41.15 10.25
C VAL A 495 -7.89 -41.06 9.61
N LEU A 496 -8.55 -42.20 9.49
CA LEU A 496 -9.91 -42.32 8.94
C LEU A 496 -10.91 -42.50 10.09
N LEU A 497 -11.90 -41.62 10.16
CA LEU A 497 -13.05 -41.76 11.07
C LEU A 497 -14.34 -41.89 10.25
N ASN A 498 -15.10 -42.95 10.48
CA ASN A 498 -16.47 -43.05 9.96
C ASN A 498 -17.37 -42.12 10.79
N ALA A 499 -18.14 -41.27 10.11
CA ALA A 499 -19.03 -40.31 10.76
C ALA A 499 -20.24 -40.96 11.46
N SER A 500 -20.50 -42.25 11.21
CA SER A 500 -21.60 -43.05 11.77
C SER A 500 -21.23 -43.89 12.99
N GLU A 501 -20.08 -43.63 13.63
CA GLU A 501 -19.67 -44.31 14.87
C GLU A 501 -19.55 -43.31 16.03
N THR A 502 -19.80 -43.79 17.26
CA THR A 502 -19.66 -43.00 18.49
C THR A 502 -18.36 -43.39 19.19
N TYR A 503 -17.49 -42.42 19.47
CA TYR A 503 -16.14 -42.65 19.99
C TYR A 503 -16.05 -42.16 21.44
N LEU A 504 -15.94 -43.10 22.39
CA LEU A 504 -15.53 -42.76 23.77
C LEU A 504 -14.00 -42.67 23.85
N LEU A 505 -13.54 -41.64 24.54
CA LEU A 505 -12.14 -41.32 24.82
C LEU A 505 -11.93 -41.26 26.35
N PRO A 506 -10.70 -41.45 26.88
CA PRO A 506 -10.44 -41.47 28.31
C PRO A 506 -10.26 -40.07 28.87
N THR A 507 -10.07 -39.97 30.19
CA THR A 507 -9.84 -38.74 30.95
C THR A 507 -8.47 -38.06 30.73
N SER A 508 -7.83 -38.24 29.57
CA SER A 508 -6.56 -37.60 29.21
C SER A 508 -6.48 -37.26 27.71
N ALA A 509 -5.72 -36.21 27.39
CA ALA A 509 -5.75 -35.56 26.07
C ALA A 509 -5.14 -36.43 24.96
N ILE A 510 -5.73 -36.38 23.76
CA ILE A 510 -5.19 -37.02 22.54
C ILE A 510 -4.52 -35.97 21.67
N THR A 511 -3.25 -36.20 21.32
CA THR A 511 -2.40 -35.24 20.59
C THR A 511 -1.76 -35.90 19.38
N PHE A 512 -2.03 -35.38 18.19
CA PHE A 512 -1.38 -35.80 16.94
C PHE A 512 -0.17 -34.90 16.67
N ASN A 513 1.04 -35.48 16.62
CA ASN A 513 2.29 -34.72 16.72
C ASN A 513 3.20 -34.73 15.48
N SER A 514 2.80 -35.37 14.37
CA SER A 514 3.63 -35.53 13.18
C SER A 514 3.25 -34.56 12.05
N ALA A 515 4.25 -33.94 11.41
CA ALA A 515 4.04 -32.89 10.41
C ALA A 515 3.52 -33.35 9.03
N MET A 516 3.18 -34.64 8.88
CA MET A 516 2.58 -35.20 7.65
C MET A 516 1.33 -36.06 7.92
N THR A 517 0.80 -36.07 9.14
CA THR A 517 -0.49 -36.71 9.43
C THR A 517 -1.68 -35.83 9.03
N GLY A 518 -2.84 -36.45 8.78
CA GLY A 518 -4.09 -35.79 8.38
C GLY A 518 -5.32 -36.50 8.95
N LEU A 519 -6.50 -35.91 8.81
CA LEU A 519 -7.78 -36.50 9.26
C LEU A 519 -8.79 -36.51 8.12
N MET A 520 -9.35 -37.68 7.79
CA MET A 520 -10.42 -37.83 6.79
C MET A 520 -11.74 -38.24 7.43
N LEU A 521 -12.80 -37.51 7.10
CA LEU A 521 -14.20 -37.84 7.40
C LEU A 521 -15.00 -37.91 6.10
N LEU A 522 -15.84 -38.94 5.97
CA LEU A 522 -16.61 -39.23 4.75
C LEU A 522 -18.12 -39.20 5.01
N ASN A 523 -18.81 -38.61 4.02
CA ASN A 523 -20.26 -38.50 3.72
C ASN A 523 -21.21 -39.57 4.36
N THR A 524 -22.50 -39.31 4.64
CA THR A 524 -23.37 -38.17 4.22
C THR A 524 -24.10 -37.44 5.34
N SER A 525 -24.37 -38.10 6.48
CA SER A 525 -25.20 -37.53 7.55
C SER A 525 -25.14 -38.36 8.84
N SER A 526 -24.24 -38.02 9.76
CA SER A 526 -24.20 -38.50 11.16
C SER A 526 -23.26 -37.63 12.00
N SER A 527 -23.46 -37.58 13.32
CA SER A 527 -22.74 -36.69 14.24
C SER A 527 -21.59 -37.39 14.96
N LEU A 528 -20.41 -36.75 15.01
CA LEU A 528 -19.30 -37.18 15.85
C LEU A 528 -19.55 -36.74 17.31
N THR A 529 -20.11 -37.63 18.13
CA THR A 529 -20.48 -37.33 19.52
C THR A 529 -19.42 -37.83 20.50
N PHE A 530 -18.80 -36.91 21.24
CA PHE A 530 -17.95 -37.23 22.39
C PHE A 530 -18.79 -37.31 23.67
N GLY A 531 -18.38 -38.17 24.61
CA GLY A 531 -19.04 -38.28 25.92
C GLY A 531 -18.89 -37.02 26.78
N ALA A 532 -19.74 -36.87 27.80
CA ALA A 532 -19.69 -35.71 28.70
C ALA A 532 -18.41 -35.72 29.56
N GLY A 533 -17.49 -34.78 29.29
CA GLY A 533 -16.24 -34.58 30.03
C GLY A 533 -15.31 -33.61 29.29
N ASN A 534 -14.37 -33.00 30.00
CA ASN A 534 -13.42 -32.04 29.43
C ASN A 534 -12.23 -32.76 28.78
N TYR A 535 -12.49 -33.40 27.64
CA TYR A 535 -11.49 -34.13 26.85
C TYR A 535 -10.81 -33.20 25.84
N ASN A 536 -9.51 -32.97 25.98
CA ASN A 536 -8.75 -32.14 25.04
C ASN A 536 -8.29 -32.98 23.83
N PHE A 537 -8.60 -32.50 22.62
CA PHE A 537 -8.15 -33.06 21.35
C PHE A 537 -7.26 -32.02 20.65
N THR A 538 -6.01 -32.38 20.38
CA THR A 538 -4.97 -31.43 19.96
C THR A 538 -4.31 -31.85 18.65
N LEU A 539 -4.32 -30.95 17.66
CA LEU A 539 -3.67 -31.13 16.36
C LEU A 539 -2.44 -30.21 16.28
N MET A 540 -1.26 -30.76 16.00
CA MET A 540 0.00 -29.99 15.91
C MET A 540 0.68 -30.14 14.54
N ASN A 541 1.20 -29.04 14.01
CA ASN A 541 1.87 -28.90 12.70
C ASN A 541 1.04 -29.31 11.47
N LYS A 542 0.57 -28.30 10.69
CA LYS A 542 0.08 -28.40 9.30
C LYS A 542 -0.86 -29.58 8.94
N THR A 543 -1.55 -30.13 9.94
CA THR A 543 -2.40 -31.32 9.79
C THR A 543 -3.68 -30.95 9.05
N MET A 544 -3.82 -31.38 7.80
CA MET A 544 -5.04 -31.11 7.02
C MET A 544 -6.18 -32.05 7.43
N VAL A 545 -7.32 -31.45 7.77
CA VAL A 545 -8.60 -32.15 7.94
C VAL A 545 -9.36 -32.01 6.63
N SER A 546 -9.68 -33.14 5.96
CA SER A 546 -10.50 -33.14 4.75
C SER A 546 -11.83 -33.85 5.00
N VAL A 547 -12.90 -33.06 5.06
CA VAL A 547 -14.28 -33.55 4.98
C VAL A 547 -14.63 -33.68 3.50
N THR A 548 -14.92 -34.89 3.05
CA THR A 548 -15.40 -35.13 1.68
C THR A 548 -16.86 -35.57 1.73
N GLY A 549 -17.75 -34.58 1.68
CA GLY A 549 -19.19 -34.80 1.73
C GLY A 549 -20.03 -33.55 1.52
N SER A 550 -21.29 -33.75 1.14
CA SER A 550 -22.25 -32.71 0.75
C SER A 550 -23.29 -32.44 1.86
N GLY A 551 -22.84 -32.43 3.12
CA GLY A 551 -23.70 -32.27 4.29
C GLY A 551 -22.95 -31.68 5.48
N SER A 552 -23.64 -30.87 6.28
CA SER A 552 -23.04 -30.09 7.37
C SER A 552 -22.56 -30.99 8.52
N VAL A 553 -21.26 -30.93 8.83
CA VAL A 553 -20.68 -31.58 10.02
C VAL A 553 -20.84 -30.65 11.23
N VAL A 554 -21.43 -31.16 12.33
CA VAL A 554 -21.57 -30.43 13.59
C VAL A 554 -20.69 -31.08 14.66
N LEU A 555 -19.69 -30.35 15.13
CA LEU A 555 -18.78 -30.75 16.20
C LEU A 555 -19.25 -30.16 17.54
N TRP A 556 -19.50 -31.01 18.54
CA TRP A 556 -20.10 -30.62 19.82
C TRP A 556 -19.08 -30.29 20.94
N THR A 557 -17.78 -30.32 20.65
CA THR A 557 -16.70 -29.89 21.56
C THR A 557 -15.62 -29.11 20.79
N HIS A 558 -14.94 -28.18 21.46
CA HIS A 558 -13.88 -27.37 20.87
C HIS A 558 -12.68 -28.24 20.40
N LEU A 559 -12.19 -27.99 19.18
CA LEU A 559 -10.90 -28.51 18.69
C LEU A 559 -9.79 -27.49 18.95
N ALA A 560 -8.69 -27.92 19.57
CA ALA A 560 -7.53 -27.07 19.81
C ALA A 560 -6.46 -27.27 18.73
N TYR A 561 -6.23 -26.24 17.92
CA TYR A 561 -5.09 -26.14 16.99
C TYR A 561 -4.16 -25.01 17.44
N THR A 562 -2.88 -25.32 17.62
CA THR A 562 -1.88 -24.31 18.02
C THR A 562 -1.24 -23.69 16.79
N GLN A 563 -1.63 -22.45 16.50
CA GLN A 563 -0.95 -21.56 15.57
C GLN A 563 -0.45 -20.32 16.29
N MET A 564 0.76 -19.85 15.96
CA MET A 564 1.17 -18.48 16.30
C MET A 564 0.55 -17.53 15.26
N LEU A 565 -0.39 -16.63 15.57
CA LEU A 565 -1.23 -16.45 16.76
C LEU A 565 -2.66 -16.07 16.27
N LYS A 566 -3.70 -16.22 17.11
CA LYS A 566 -4.67 -15.17 17.51
C LYS A 566 -5.53 -15.69 18.65
N GLY A 567 -5.99 -14.77 19.49
CA GLY A 567 -6.90 -15.08 20.59
C GLY A 567 -8.31 -15.49 20.11
N THR A 568 -9.20 -15.88 21.02
CA THR A 568 -9.16 -15.59 22.46
C THR A 568 -9.58 -16.75 23.34
N GLY A 569 -8.70 -17.11 24.29
CA GLY A 569 -9.18 -17.44 25.62
C GLY A 569 -9.35 -16.15 26.41
N THR A 570 -10.49 -15.95 27.07
CA THR A 570 -10.70 -14.79 27.94
C THR A 570 -9.83 -14.91 29.17
N VAL A 571 -8.68 -14.23 29.17
CA VAL A 571 -8.05 -13.82 30.43
C VAL A 571 -9.09 -13.00 31.17
N GLY A 572 -9.40 -13.36 32.41
CA GLY A 572 -10.17 -12.49 33.30
C GLY A 572 -9.36 -11.22 33.53
N LEU A 573 -9.63 -10.18 32.73
CA LEU A 573 -8.96 -8.89 32.86
C LEU A 573 -9.37 -8.27 34.20
N ASN A 574 -8.53 -8.47 35.22
CA ASN A 574 -8.55 -7.62 36.39
C ASN A 574 -8.38 -6.17 35.91
N ASN A 575 -9.38 -5.36 36.23
CA ASN A 575 -9.82 -4.24 35.39
C ASN A 575 -8.94 -2.98 35.58
N GLY A 576 -7.67 -3.02 35.17
CA GLY A 576 -6.71 -1.97 35.53
C GLY A 576 -5.46 -1.74 34.66
N GLN A 577 -5.24 -2.49 33.57
CA GLN A 577 -4.07 -2.28 32.69
C GLN A 577 -4.22 -1.10 31.69
N TYR A 578 -5.43 -0.59 31.51
CA TYR A 578 -5.72 0.61 30.72
C TYR A 578 -6.79 1.44 31.42
N ASP A 579 -6.84 2.74 31.15
CA ASP A 579 -7.83 3.62 31.76
C ASP A 579 -9.15 3.62 31.00
N GLN A 580 -10.12 2.83 31.47
CA GLN A 580 -11.46 2.76 30.88
C GLN A 580 -12.20 4.10 30.85
N SER A 581 -11.92 5.02 31.79
CA SER A 581 -12.56 6.35 31.82
C SER A 581 -12.08 7.28 30.69
N LYS A 582 -10.97 6.91 30.03
CA LYS A 582 -10.37 7.61 28.89
C LYS A 582 -10.47 6.80 27.59
N THR A 583 -11.41 5.87 27.51
CA THR A 583 -11.66 5.11 26.28
C THR A 583 -12.26 6.01 25.21
N ILE A 584 -11.76 5.96 23.97
CA ILE A 584 -12.36 6.65 22.82
C ILE A 584 -12.63 5.64 21.70
N THR A 585 -13.72 5.85 20.96
CA THR A 585 -14.10 5.02 19.82
C THR A 585 -14.23 5.88 18.56
N SER A 586 -13.64 5.44 17.46
CA SER A 586 -13.74 6.04 16.13
C SER A 586 -14.30 5.04 15.12
N THR A 587 -14.78 5.55 13.98
CA THR A 587 -15.33 4.74 12.89
C THR A 587 -14.68 5.15 11.57
N TYR A 588 -14.40 4.18 10.70
CA TYR A 588 -13.92 4.36 9.33
C TYR A 588 -14.74 3.46 8.38
N TYR A 589 -14.81 3.80 7.10
CA TYR A 589 -15.60 3.09 6.10
C TYR A 589 -14.78 2.75 4.84
N GLU A 590 -15.01 1.57 4.26
CA GLU A 590 -14.42 1.11 2.98
C GLU A 590 -15.51 0.46 2.12
N ASP A 591 -15.89 1.11 1.01
CA ASP A 591 -16.86 0.58 0.06
C ASP A 591 -16.19 -0.24 -1.04
N PHE A 592 -16.91 -1.26 -1.54
CA PHE A 592 -16.46 -2.07 -2.67
C PHE A 592 -17.65 -2.56 -3.53
N PRO A 593 -17.67 -2.31 -4.86
CA PRO A 593 -18.67 -2.87 -5.75
C PRO A 593 -18.37 -4.33 -6.10
N VAL A 594 -19.40 -5.17 -6.11
CA VAL A 594 -19.35 -6.53 -6.68
C VAL A 594 -20.26 -6.57 -7.90
N ALA A 595 -19.67 -6.74 -9.09
CA ALA A 595 -20.36 -6.56 -10.37
C ALA A 595 -19.94 -7.63 -11.39
N GLN A 596 -20.90 -8.23 -12.11
CA GLN A 596 -20.63 -9.33 -13.04
C GLN A 596 -19.61 -9.00 -14.14
N LYS A 597 -19.55 -7.73 -14.56
CA LYS A 597 -18.53 -7.21 -15.46
C LYS A 597 -18.43 -5.71 -15.30
N VAL A 598 -17.23 -5.18 -15.09
CA VAL A 598 -16.90 -3.80 -15.49
C VAL A 598 -15.97 -3.89 -16.69
N THR A 599 -16.26 -3.11 -17.74
CA THR A 599 -15.45 -3.13 -18.96
C THR A 599 -14.34 -2.10 -18.82
N GLN A 600 -13.22 -2.47 -18.18
CA GLN A 600 -11.96 -1.80 -18.45
C GLN A 600 -11.72 -1.84 -19.98
N GLN A 601 -11.28 -0.75 -20.59
CA GLN A 601 -10.73 -0.82 -21.94
C GLN A 601 -9.48 -1.71 -21.90
N THR A 602 -9.56 -2.98 -22.30
CA THR A 602 -8.39 -3.86 -22.44
C THR A 602 -7.95 -3.91 -23.90
N VAL A 603 -6.96 -3.09 -24.24
CA VAL A 603 -6.18 -3.24 -25.47
C VAL A 603 -5.02 -4.20 -25.15
N ALA A 604 -4.72 -5.13 -26.06
CA ALA A 604 -3.54 -5.98 -25.90
C ALA A 604 -2.27 -5.13 -26.03
N GLY A 605 -1.49 -5.03 -24.95
CA GLY A 605 -0.33 -4.15 -24.90
C GLY A 605 0.41 -4.21 -23.56
N THR A 606 1.50 -3.47 -23.50
CA THR A 606 2.35 -3.27 -22.32
C THR A 606 1.75 -2.25 -21.36
N ALA A 607 1.86 -2.48 -20.06
CA ALA A 607 1.33 -1.57 -19.03
C ALA A 607 2.40 -1.25 -17.98
N PHE A 608 2.57 0.03 -17.68
CA PHE A 608 3.32 0.52 -16.53
C PHE A 608 2.33 0.95 -15.44
N THR A 609 2.68 0.67 -14.19
CA THR A 609 1.86 1.03 -13.02
C THR A 609 2.76 1.72 -11.99
N ASN A 610 2.52 3.01 -11.74
CA ASN A 610 3.17 3.76 -10.66
C ASN A 610 2.28 3.71 -9.42
N ALA A 611 2.88 3.53 -8.24
CA ALA A 611 2.17 3.44 -6.97
C ALA A 611 2.62 4.54 -6.01
N GLU A 612 1.75 5.50 -5.78
CA GLU A 612 2.03 6.80 -5.17
C GLU A 612 1.27 6.96 -3.84
N PRO A 613 1.78 6.37 -2.74
CA PRO A 613 1.22 6.57 -1.40
C PRO A 613 1.53 7.97 -0.80
N ASN A 614 2.34 8.76 -1.51
CA ASN A 614 2.73 10.14 -1.24
C ASN A 614 1.78 11.19 -1.85
N ALA A 615 0.91 10.80 -2.79
CA ALA A 615 -0.15 11.64 -3.36
C ALA A 615 -1.57 11.14 -3.01
N PRO A 616 -1.92 10.95 -1.72
CA PRO A 616 -3.21 10.38 -1.31
C PRO A 616 -4.37 11.33 -1.64
N GLY A 617 -5.14 11.02 -2.67
CA GLY A 617 -6.19 11.89 -3.21
C GLY A 617 -5.88 12.44 -4.61
N GLY A 618 -4.71 12.14 -5.17
CA GLY A 618 -4.34 12.36 -6.57
C GLY A 618 -4.14 13.82 -6.96
N TYR A 619 -4.24 14.07 -8.27
CA TYR A 619 -4.19 15.41 -8.85
C TYR A 619 -5.30 16.30 -8.28
N THR A 620 -5.01 17.59 -8.18
CA THR A 620 -5.92 18.65 -7.74
C THR A 620 -6.59 19.37 -8.91
N THR A 621 -5.89 19.52 -10.04
CA THR A 621 -6.40 20.12 -11.26
C THR A 621 -5.64 19.64 -12.51
N LEU A 622 -6.35 19.53 -13.63
CA LEU A 622 -5.75 19.36 -14.97
C LEU A 622 -5.84 20.63 -15.82
N ASP A 623 -6.30 21.74 -15.24
CA ASP A 623 -6.26 23.06 -15.87
C ASP A 623 -4.79 23.54 -15.92
N PRO A 624 -4.15 23.63 -17.10
CA PRO A 624 -2.70 23.84 -17.19
C PRO A 624 -2.26 25.25 -16.75
N SER A 625 -3.19 26.20 -16.61
CA SER A 625 -2.92 27.53 -16.09
C SER A 625 -3.02 27.62 -14.56
N ILE A 626 -3.47 26.55 -13.91
CA ILE A 626 -3.72 26.48 -12.46
C ILE A 626 -2.85 25.39 -11.82
N ALA A 627 -2.56 24.30 -12.55
CA ALA A 627 -1.75 23.17 -12.12
C ALA A 627 -0.39 23.59 -11.55
N TYR A 628 -0.13 23.16 -10.31
CA TYR A 628 1.04 23.54 -9.52
C TYR A 628 1.45 22.48 -8.49
N TYR A 629 0.73 21.36 -8.41
CA TYR A 629 1.10 20.20 -7.59
C TYR A 629 1.69 19.09 -8.49
N THR A 630 2.62 18.28 -7.98
CA THR A 630 3.36 17.29 -8.80
C THR A 630 2.45 16.21 -9.40
N ALA A 631 1.39 15.79 -8.70
CA ALA A 631 0.41 14.88 -9.27
C ALA A 631 -0.49 15.54 -10.37
N ASP A 632 -0.56 16.88 -10.43
CA ASP A 632 -1.09 17.58 -11.62
C ASP A 632 -0.03 17.49 -12.74
N SER A 633 1.19 17.92 -12.44
CA SER A 633 2.31 18.07 -13.37
C SER A 633 2.66 16.77 -14.09
N GLU A 634 2.70 15.62 -13.42
CA GLU A 634 3.06 14.34 -14.05
C GLU A 634 2.07 13.98 -15.18
N ILE A 635 0.77 14.22 -14.97
CA ILE A 635 -0.25 13.97 -15.98
C ILE A 635 -0.05 14.94 -17.15
N LEU A 636 0.11 16.23 -16.88
CA LEU A 636 0.25 17.26 -17.92
C LEU A 636 1.55 17.09 -18.72
N ASN A 637 2.67 16.73 -18.07
CA ASN A 637 3.97 16.41 -18.69
C ASN A 637 3.93 15.19 -19.64
N ASN A 638 2.88 14.38 -19.59
CA ASN A 638 2.65 13.24 -20.47
C ASN A 638 1.47 13.41 -21.44
N ALA A 639 0.54 14.33 -21.15
CA ALA A 639 -0.65 14.59 -21.94
C ALA A 639 -0.53 15.83 -22.85
N LEU A 640 0.26 16.83 -22.47
CA LEU A 640 0.38 18.12 -23.16
C LEU A 640 1.83 18.48 -23.46
N LEU A 641 2.05 19.25 -24.54
CA LEU A 641 3.34 19.82 -24.87
C LEU A 641 3.49 21.26 -24.36
N GLN A 642 4.73 21.58 -23.98
CA GLN A 642 5.21 22.95 -23.75
C GLN A 642 5.88 23.47 -25.03
N LEU A 643 6.38 24.71 -25.05
CA LEU A 643 7.17 25.23 -26.19
C LEU A 643 8.48 24.43 -26.38
N ASP A 644 9.14 24.12 -25.28
CA ASP A 644 10.42 23.43 -25.17
C ASP A 644 10.53 22.67 -23.84
N THR A 645 11.58 21.88 -23.67
CA THR A 645 11.85 21.12 -22.44
C THR A 645 13.34 20.84 -22.26
N TYR A 646 13.70 20.27 -21.11
CA TYR A 646 15.06 19.86 -20.78
C TYR A 646 15.53 18.69 -21.65
N ASN A 647 16.81 18.68 -22.03
CA ASN A 647 17.41 17.62 -22.85
C ASN A 647 17.78 16.40 -22.00
N GLY A 648 16.77 15.62 -21.59
CA GLY A 648 16.91 14.52 -20.63
C GLY A 648 17.30 15.04 -19.24
N SER A 649 18.19 14.34 -18.54
CA SER A 649 18.60 14.69 -17.17
C SER A 649 19.44 15.99 -17.03
N ALA A 650 19.63 16.78 -18.10
CA ALA A 650 20.37 18.05 -18.07
C ALA A 650 19.51 19.23 -17.57
N THR A 651 20.14 20.24 -16.93
CA THR A 651 19.47 21.45 -16.38
C THR A 651 19.77 22.74 -17.15
N ASP A 652 20.77 22.72 -18.02
CA ASP A 652 21.29 23.84 -18.80
C ASP A 652 21.14 23.65 -20.33
N ALA A 653 20.75 22.46 -20.77
CA ALA A 653 20.54 22.10 -22.17
C ALA A 653 19.05 21.84 -22.47
N PHE A 654 18.55 22.43 -23.55
CA PHE A 654 17.12 22.47 -23.90
C PHE A 654 16.87 21.97 -25.32
N VAL A 655 15.65 21.50 -25.56
CA VAL A 655 15.19 20.96 -26.84
C VAL A 655 13.75 21.39 -27.13
N PRO A 656 13.37 21.68 -28.38
CA PRO A 656 12.04 22.18 -28.73
C PRO A 656 10.99 21.05 -28.73
N LEU A 657 9.78 21.37 -28.27
CA LEU A 657 8.59 20.50 -28.26
C LEU A 657 7.52 21.03 -29.23
N ALA A 658 6.64 21.95 -28.79
CA ALA A 658 5.66 22.60 -29.66
C ALA A 658 6.31 23.61 -30.63
N ALA A 659 7.52 24.09 -30.33
CA ALA A 659 8.33 24.86 -31.24
C ALA A 659 8.97 23.99 -32.35
N SER A 660 9.19 24.57 -33.52
CA SER A 660 9.93 23.95 -34.63
C SER A 660 11.44 23.95 -34.40
N TYR A 661 11.92 24.91 -33.63
CA TYR A 661 13.31 25.09 -33.19
C TYR A 661 13.34 26.13 -32.05
N LEU A 662 14.38 26.08 -31.21
CA LEU A 662 14.58 27.10 -30.17
C LEU A 662 14.99 28.45 -30.79
N PRO A 663 14.47 29.59 -30.28
CA PRO A 663 14.97 30.92 -30.63
C PRO A 663 16.48 31.06 -30.36
N THR A 664 17.22 31.61 -31.32
CA THR A 664 18.62 32.00 -31.14
C THR A 664 18.90 33.34 -31.82
N LEU A 665 20.03 33.97 -31.46
CA LEU A 665 20.52 35.15 -32.19
C LEU A 665 20.86 34.81 -33.66
N THR A 666 21.26 33.56 -33.93
CA THR A 666 21.69 33.09 -35.26
C THR A 666 20.52 32.80 -36.20
N ASN A 667 19.40 32.27 -35.70
CA ASN A 667 18.19 32.04 -36.51
C ASN A 667 17.22 33.24 -36.51
N GLY A 668 17.57 34.35 -35.85
CA GLY A 668 16.74 35.55 -35.77
C GLY A 668 15.57 35.46 -34.77
N GLY A 669 15.40 34.31 -34.09
CA GLY A 669 14.40 34.14 -33.05
C GLY A 669 14.64 35.01 -31.81
N ILE A 670 15.88 35.41 -31.55
CA ILE A 670 16.22 36.39 -30.50
C ILE A 670 16.65 37.70 -31.17
N ASN A 671 16.10 38.84 -30.74
CA ASN A 671 16.41 40.12 -31.38
C ASN A 671 17.83 40.62 -31.11
N THR A 672 18.46 41.18 -32.14
CA THR A 672 19.80 41.78 -32.12
C THR A 672 19.80 43.30 -32.21
N ASN A 673 18.63 43.92 -32.44
CA ASN A 673 18.48 45.36 -32.64
C ASN A 673 18.07 46.09 -31.35
N SER A 674 18.56 47.32 -31.18
CA SER A 674 17.99 48.30 -30.26
C SER A 674 17.00 49.23 -30.98
N ALA A 675 15.91 49.62 -30.34
CA ALA A 675 14.97 50.60 -30.87
C ALA A 675 14.18 51.30 -29.75
N ASN A 676 14.29 52.63 -29.67
CA ASN A 676 13.48 53.43 -28.76
C ASN A 676 12.28 54.00 -29.54
N TYR A 677 11.06 53.62 -29.17
CA TYR A 677 9.86 54.05 -29.88
C TYR A 677 8.67 54.29 -28.95
N THR A 678 7.82 55.23 -29.34
CA THR A 678 6.62 55.61 -28.58
C THR A 678 5.43 54.77 -29.08
N GLN A 679 5.07 53.74 -28.35
CA GLN A 679 3.93 52.89 -28.68
C GLN A 679 2.65 53.47 -28.08
N LYS A 680 1.72 53.86 -28.96
CA LYS A 680 0.35 54.22 -28.59
C LYS A 680 -0.54 53.00 -28.77
N THR A 681 -1.13 52.55 -27.68
CA THR A 681 -2.08 51.43 -27.64
C THR A 681 -3.38 51.75 -28.41
N PRO A 682 -4.14 50.74 -28.86
CA PRO A 682 -5.42 50.94 -29.57
C PRO A 682 -6.48 51.73 -28.79
N TRP A 683 -6.37 51.76 -27.46
CA TRP A 683 -7.25 52.49 -26.51
C TRP A 683 -6.65 53.83 -26.04
N GLY A 684 -5.51 54.24 -26.59
CA GLY A 684 -5.01 55.61 -26.50
C GLY A 684 -3.91 55.89 -25.47
N THR A 685 -3.65 54.97 -24.54
CA THR A 685 -2.49 55.05 -23.62
C THR A 685 -1.18 54.98 -24.41
N THR A 686 -0.20 55.80 -24.04
CA THR A 686 1.10 55.90 -24.70
C THR A 686 2.20 55.55 -23.72
N TYR A 687 3.14 54.69 -24.11
CA TYR A 687 4.36 54.40 -23.36
C TYR A 687 5.59 54.40 -24.28
N ALA A 688 6.77 54.63 -23.70
CA ALA A 688 8.04 54.51 -24.39
C ALA A 688 8.56 53.07 -24.25
N VAL A 689 8.75 52.39 -25.38
CA VAL A 689 9.44 51.09 -25.45
C VAL A 689 10.90 51.36 -25.79
N ASN A 690 11.82 50.90 -24.93
CA ASN A 690 13.26 50.95 -25.16
C ASN A 690 13.76 49.54 -25.45
N LEU A 691 13.54 49.06 -26.68
CA LEU A 691 13.97 47.72 -27.09
C LEU A 691 15.49 47.64 -27.09
N THR A 692 16.04 46.59 -26.50
CA THR A 692 17.46 46.22 -26.52
C THR A 692 17.63 44.77 -26.98
N PRO A 693 18.85 44.32 -27.36
CA PRO A 693 19.08 42.94 -27.79
C PRO A 693 18.73 41.93 -26.70
N GLY A 694 18.13 40.81 -27.06
CA GLY A 694 17.72 39.77 -26.10
C GLY A 694 16.47 40.08 -25.28
N MET A 695 15.64 41.05 -25.67
CA MET A 695 14.32 41.28 -25.06
C MET A 695 13.20 40.50 -25.73
N ASN A 696 13.26 40.29 -27.05
CA ASN A 696 12.23 39.61 -27.81
C ASN A 696 12.65 38.18 -28.15
N TYR A 697 11.79 37.21 -27.83
CA TYR A 697 11.96 35.79 -28.15
C TYR A 697 10.79 35.31 -29.02
N THR A 698 11.07 34.97 -30.28
CA THR A 698 10.09 34.54 -31.28
C THR A 698 10.20 33.04 -31.53
N PHE A 699 9.16 32.30 -31.16
CA PHE A 699 9.04 30.87 -31.37
C PHE A 699 8.20 30.60 -32.63
N HIS A 700 8.71 29.73 -33.52
CA HIS A 700 7.97 29.23 -34.69
C HIS A 700 7.24 27.95 -34.31
N ILE A 701 5.91 27.98 -34.26
CA ILE A 701 5.10 26.84 -33.79
C ILE A 701 5.01 25.77 -34.87
N ASN A 702 5.29 24.52 -34.49
CA ASN A 702 5.39 23.38 -35.40
C ASN A 702 4.00 22.99 -35.95
N HIS A 703 3.71 23.45 -37.17
CA HIS A 703 2.45 23.23 -37.88
C HIS A 703 2.04 21.76 -38.05
N ALA A 704 2.95 20.81 -37.86
CA ALA A 704 2.64 19.39 -37.94
C ALA A 704 1.92 18.87 -36.68
N ILE A 705 2.05 19.54 -35.53
CA ILE A 705 1.49 19.06 -34.25
C ILE A 705 -0.02 19.23 -34.24
N THR A 706 -0.71 18.18 -33.80
CA THR A 706 -2.17 18.14 -33.68
C THR A 706 -2.59 17.65 -32.30
N PHE A 707 -3.59 18.32 -31.73
CA PHE A 707 -4.30 17.85 -30.55
C PHE A 707 -5.08 16.54 -30.83
N GLN A 708 -5.52 15.83 -29.79
CA GLN A 708 -6.19 14.52 -29.93
C GLN A 708 -7.48 14.53 -30.76
N ASN A 709 -8.11 15.69 -30.98
CA ASN A 709 -9.25 15.86 -31.89
C ASN A 709 -8.87 16.06 -33.38
N GLY A 710 -7.57 16.12 -33.70
CA GLY A 710 -7.04 16.37 -35.04
C GLY A 710 -6.89 17.85 -35.42
N ALA A 711 -7.19 18.79 -34.51
CA ALA A 711 -6.95 20.22 -34.76
C ALA A 711 -5.43 20.52 -34.68
N PRO A 712 -4.87 21.35 -35.59
CA PRO A 712 -3.46 21.74 -35.55
C PRO A 712 -3.19 22.75 -34.42
N LEU A 713 -2.01 22.67 -33.80
CA LEU A 713 -1.57 23.62 -32.77
C LEU A 713 -1.12 24.93 -33.39
N THR A 714 -1.70 26.05 -32.94
CA THR A 714 -1.41 27.39 -33.47
C THR A 714 -0.77 28.31 -32.45
N ALA A 715 -0.06 29.35 -32.93
CA ALA A 715 0.45 30.42 -32.08
C ALA A 715 -0.64 31.14 -31.27
N TRP A 716 -1.90 31.12 -31.73
CA TRP A 716 -3.04 31.65 -30.99
C TRP A 716 -3.38 30.82 -29.75
N ASP A 717 -3.24 29.49 -29.81
CA ASP A 717 -3.49 28.58 -28.67
C ASP A 717 -2.43 28.79 -27.56
N VAL A 718 -1.17 28.98 -27.96
CA VAL A 718 -0.09 29.38 -27.04
C VAL A 718 -0.38 30.74 -26.39
N MET A 719 -0.75 31.74 -27.20
CA MET A 719 -1.15 33.07 -26.68
C MET A 719 -2.33 32.98 -25.71
N TYR A 720 -3.32 32.12 -26.01
CA TYR A 720 -4.48 31.88 -25.16
C TYR A 720 -4.07 31.28 -23.81
N THR A 721 -3.26 30.23 -23.84
CA THR A 721 -2.75 29.52 -22.67
C THR A 721 -1.94 30.46 -21.77
N PHE A 722 -0.93 31.13 -22.32
CA PHE A 722 -0.08 32.06 -21.55
C PHE A 722 -0.88 33.28 -21.05
N THR A 723 -1.91 33.73 -21.79
CA THR A 723 -2.84 34.77 -21.29
C THR A 723 -3.62 34.31 -20.06
N ARG A 724 -4.13 33.07 -20.03
CA ARG A 724 -4.83 32.51 -18.86
C ARG A 724 -3.88 32.43 -17.66
N THR A 725 -2.71 31.83 -17.86
CA THR A 725 -1.67 31.66 -16.85
C THR A 725 -1.24 33.00 -16.22
N LEU A 726 -1.03 34.04 -17.03
CA LEU A 726 -0.70 35.39 -16.54
C LEU A 726 -1.88 36.14 -15.89
N LEU A 727 -3.12 35.65 -16.01
CA LEU A 727 -4.27 36.20 -15.28
C LEU A 727 -4.51 35.48 -13.94
N PHE A 728 -3.82 34.37 -13.69
CA PHE A 728 -3.96 33.54 -12.48
C PHE A 728 -2.73 33.63 -11.56
N ASP A 729 -1.73 34.44 -11.90
CA ASP A 729 -0.51 34.70 -11.12
C ASP A 729 -0.79 35.16 -9.68
N ALA A 730 -1.80 36.01 -9.50
CA ALA A 730 -2.21 36.59 -8.22
C ALA A 730 -3.32 35.80 -7.49
N ALA A 731 -3.59 34.56 -7.88
CA ALA A 731 -4.74 33.80 -7.40
C ALA A 731 -4.47 33.00 -6.11
N SER A 732 -5.55 32.46 -5.51
CA SER A 732 -5.51 31.64 -4.31
C SER A 732 -6.27 30.31 -4.48
N PRO A 733 -5.63 29.14 -4.24
CA PRO A 733 -4.18 28.93 -4.06
C PRO A 733 -3.33 29.49 -5.20
N GLY A 734 -2.03 29.69 -4.93
CA GLY A 734 -1.08 30.20 -5.92
C GLY A 734 -0.89 29.23 -7.09
N THR A 735 -0.54 29.78 -8.25
CA THR A 735 -0.35 29.06 -9.51
C THR A 735 1.02 29.39 -10.12
N GLY A 736 1.54 28.55 -11.03
CA GLY A 736 2.82 28.78 -11.71
C GLY A 736 2.92 30.08 -12.54
N GLY A 737 1.83 30.85 -12.68
CA GLY A 737 1.82 32.08 -13.49
C GLY A 737 2.84 33.14 -13.07
N TRP A 738 3.23 33.18 -11.78
CA TRP A 738 4.25 34.11 -11.28
C TRP A 738 5.62 33.92 -11.95
N VAL A 739 5.96 32.68 -12.34
CA VAL A 739 7.27 32.28 -12.88
C VAL A 739 7.62 33.07 -14.15
N ILE A 740 6.63 33.27 -15.03
CA ILE A 740 6.77 34.07 -16.25
C ILE A 740 6.43 35.55 -15.99
N ALA A 741 5.41 35.80 -15.17
CA ALA A 741 4.89 37.15 -14.91
C ALA A 741 6.00 38.12 -14.44
N GLN A 742 6.89 37.68 -13.55
CA GLN A 742 7.99 38.49 -13.00
C GLN A 742 9.00 39.02 -14.03
N TYR A 743 9.13 38.39 -15.20
CA TYR A 743 10.05 38.81 -16.27
C TYR A 743 9.33 39.51 -17.44
N LEU A 744 8.06 39.16 -17.63
CA LEU A 744 7.27 39.55 -18.81
C LEU A 744 6.37 40.75 -18.54
N LEU A 745 5.94 40.98 -17.30
CA LEU A 745 5.05 42.07 -16.89
C LEU A 745 5.80 43.15 -16.08
N PRO A 746 5.44 44.45 -16.21
CA PRO A 746 6.19 45.53 -15.58
C PRO A 746 5.85 45.70 -14.08
N GLY A 747 6.87 45.84 -13.24
CA GLY A 747 6.71 46.22 -11.82
C GLY A 747 6.05 45.13 -10.97
N ASP A 748 5.05 45.52 -10.16
CA ASP A 748 4.21 44.58 -9.42
C ASP A 748 3.31 43.81 -10.40
N TYR A 749 3.74 42.61 -10.78
CA TYR A 749 3.08 41.79 -11.79
C TYR A 749 1.68 41.34 -11.36
N PHE A 750 1.46 41.07 -10.07
CA PHE A 750 0.13 40.74 -9.51
C PHE A 750 -0.92 41.84 -9.74
N ALA A 751 -0.48 43.09 -9.91
CA ALA A 751 -1.33 44.23 -10.26
C ALA A 751 -1.25 44.59 -11.77
N SER A 752 -0.13 44.28 -12.44
CA SER A 752 0.15 44.67 -13.82
C SER A 752 -0.18 43.61 -14.88
N ASN A 753 -0.61 42.42 -14.46
CA ASN A 753 -1.40 41.37 -15.16
C ASN A 753 -2.73 41.90 -15.77
N THR A 754 -2.60 42.87 -16.66
CA THR A 754 -3.70 43.57 -17.31
C THR A 754 -3.77 43.19 -18.79
N PHE A 755 -4.95 43.35 -19.39
CA PHE A 755 -5.15 43.25 -20.85
C PHE A 755 -4.11 44.04 -21.64
N TYR A 756 -3.71 45.21 -21.16
CA TYR A 756 -2.80 46.11 -21.85
C TYR A 756 -1.35 45.63 -21.85
N ASN A 757 -0.88 45.08 -20.74
CA ASN A 757 0.48 44.56 -20.63
C ASN A 757 0.57 43.16 -21.27
N ILE A 758 -0.37 42.26 -20.97
CA ILE A 758 -0.36 40.90 -21.54
C ILE A 758 -0.43 40.93 -23.09
N THR A 759 -1.31 41.75 -23.68
CA THR A 759 -1.41 41.87 -25.15
C THR A 759 -0.37 42.80 -25.80
N HIS A 760 0.48 43.44 -25.00
CA HIS A 760 1.70 44.10 -25.49
C HIS A 760 2.91 43.17 -25.44
N ASN A 761 3.08 42.48 -24.32
CA ASN A 761 4.25 41.66 -24.01
C ASN A 761 4.19 40.25 -24.61
N ILE A 762 3.03 39.84 -25.15
CA ILE A 762 2.90 38.68 -26.04
C ILE A 762 2.20 39.10 -27.33
N THR A 763 2.81 38.80 -28.48
CA THR A 763 2.23 39.03 -29.81
C THR A 763 2.27 37.78 -30.67
N VAL A 764 1.36 37.67 -31.65
CA VAL A 764 1.27 36.52 -32.57
C VAL A 764 1.18 36.97 -34.03
N ASN A 765 1.70 36.14 -34.93
CA ASN A 765 1.46 36.24 -36.36
C ASN A 765 0.97 34.89 -36.90
N ASN A 766 -0.34 34.83 -37.17
CA ASN A 766 -1.03 33.63 -37.66
C ASN A 766 -0.62 33.26 -39.10
N GLN A 767 0.00 34.16 -39.87
CA GLN A 767 0.48 33.86 -41.22
C GLN A 767 1.79 33.04 -41.20
N THR A 768 2.64 33.27 -40.21
CA THR A 768 3.92 32.56 -39.98
C THR A 768 3.83 31.50 -38.88
N ASN A 769 2.67 31.38 -38.22
CA ASN A 769 2.45 30.59 -37.00
C ASN A 769 3.51 30.87 -35.92
N THR A 770 3.85 32.14 -35.71
CA THR A 770 4.85 32.57 -34.71
C THR A 770 4.21 33.28 -33.53
N ILE A 771 4.76 33.04 -32.34
CA ILE A 771 4.50 33.81 -31.12
C ILE A 771 5.79 34.51 -30.68
N THR A 772 5.69 35.78 -30.26
CA THR A 772 6.81 36.56 -29.75
C THR A 772 6.50 37.04 -28.34
N PHE A 773 7.40 36.72 -27.41
CA PHE A 773 7.41 37.25 -26.05
C PHE A 773 8.37 38.45 -25.97
N HIS A 774 7.95 39.52 -25.31
CA HIS A 774 8.69 40.77 -25.16
C HIS A 774 8.98 41.01 -23.66
N PHE A 775 10.17 40.64 -23.19
CA PHE A 775 10.55 40.76 -21.78
C PHE A 775 10.86 42.21 -21.39
N GLN A 776 10.70 42.52 -20.10
CA GLN A 776 10.92 43.88 -19.55
C GLN A 776 12.40 44.29 -19.54
N GLN A 777 13.32 43.33 -19.67
CA GLN A 777 14.77 43.51 -19.78
C GLN A 777 15.36 42.45 -20.72
N SER A 778 16.63 42.62 -21.10
CA SER A 778 17.36 41.60 -21.85
C SER A 778 17.51 40.32 -21.00
N MET A 779 17.06 39.17 -21.53
CA MET A 779 17.05 37.88 -20.85
C MET A 779 18.08 36.90 -21.43
N PRO A 780 18.78 36.10 -20.59
CA PRO A 780 19.57 34.96 -21.05
C PRO A 780 18.67 33.86 -21.65
N ALA A 781 19.07 33.27 -22.78
CA ALA A 781 18.24 32.29 -23.48
C ALA A 781 17.93 31.04 -22.64
N SER A 782 18.91 30.54 -21.87
CA SER A 782 18.70 29.42 -20.94
C SER A 782 17.65 29.72 -19.86
N LEU A 783 17.59 30.96 -19.35
CA LEU A 783 16.55 31.35 -18.38
C LEU A 783 15.17 31.40 -19.04
N VAL A 784 15.06 31.85 -20.30
CA VAL A 784 13.79 31.84 -21.05
C VAL A 784 13.27 30.42 -21.28
N PHE A 785 14.16 29.48 -21.62
CA PHE A 785 13.78 28.06 -21.78
C PHE A 785 13.39 27.43 -20.44
N GLN A 786 14.14 27.71 -19.37
CA GLN A 786 13.81 27.25 -18.02
C GLN A 786 12.41 27.67 -17.54
N ILE A 787 11.99 28.92 -17.76
CA ILE A 787 10.64 29.40 -17.38
C ILE A 787 9.53 29.00 -18.37
N PHE A 788 9.87 28.42 -19.52
CA PHE A 788 8.88 27.88 -20.48
C PHE A 788 8.76 26.36 -20.39
N ALA A 789 9.75 25.68 -19.81
CA ALA A 789 9.71 24.29 -19.36
C ALA A 789 9.20 24.10 -17.90
N SER A 790 8.65 25.15 -17.27
CA SER A 790 8.10 25.13 -15.90
C SER A 790 6.59 24.87 -15.84
N SER A 791 6.03 24.88 -14.62
CA SER A 791 4.58 24.89 -14.39
C SER A 791 3.88 26.07 -15.09
N GLY A 792 2.61 25.89 -15.49
CA GLY A 792 1.78 26.93 -16.10
C GLY A 792 1.84 27.04 -17.63
N THR A 793 2.68 26.26 -18.33
CA THR A 793 3.04 26.50 -19.74
C THR A 793 2.55 25.46 -20.74
N TRP A 794 1.93 24.36 -20.28
CA TRP A 794 1.37 23.31 -21.11
C TRP A 794 0.21 23.83 -21.99
N ILE A 795 0.26 23.60 -23.30
CA ILE A 795 -0.58 24.28 -24.28
C ILE A 795 -1.91 23.56 -24.51
N GLU A 796 -3.02 24.28 -24.44
CA GLU A 796 -4.39 23.79 -24.73
C GLU A 796 -5.07 24.66 -25.82
N PRO A 797 -6.01 24.12 -26.62
CA PRO A 797 -6.65 24.87 -27.70
C PRO A 797 -7.53 26.01 -27.19
N ALA A 798 -7.39 27.18 -27.80
CA ALA A 798 -8.20 28.35 -27.56
C ALA A 798 -9.72 28.08 -27.71
N ALA A 799 -10.09 27.23 -28.67
CA ALA A 799 -11.47 26.82 -28.91
C ALA A 799 -12.00 25.88 -27.83
N TRP A 800 -11.18 24.93 -27.35
CA TRP A 800 -11.60 23.97 -26.34
C TRP A 800 -11.96 24.66 -25.01
N PHE A 801 -11.17 25.67 -24.60
CA PHE A 801 -11.52 26.51 -23.46
C PHE A 801 -12.84 27.29 -23.67
N GLN A 802 -13.12 27.76 -24.88
CA GLN A 802 -14.35 28.49 -25.20
C GLN A 802 -15.58 27.58 -25.14
N ASP A 803 -15.52 26.42 -25.79
CA ASP A 803 -16.62 25.45 -25.87
C ASP A 803 -17.05 24.92 -24.49
N HIS A 804 -16.09 24.78 -23.57
CA HIS A 804 -16.33 24.29 -22.20
C HIS A 804 -16.50 25.42 -21.16
N GLY A 805 -16.78 26.65 -21.61
CA GLY A 805 -17.17 27.76 -20.74
C GLY A 805 -16.04 28.43 -19.94
N ALA A 806 -14.79 28.09 -20.21
CA ALA A 806 -13.60 28.77 -19.69
C ALA A 806 -13.10 29.88 -20.64
N GLY A 807 -13.98 30.45 -21.47
CA GLY A 807 -13.63 31.40 -22.51
C GLY A 807 -13.34 32.82 -21.99
N ILE A 808 -12.12 33.32 -22.21
CA ILE A 808 -11.76 34.73 -21.95
C ILE A 808 -12.41 35.64 -23.01
N LYS A 809 -12.87 36.83 -22.59
CA LYS A 809 -13.26 37.92 -23.50
C LYS A 809 -12.09 38.90 -23.66
N TRP A 810 -11.52 39.05 -24.86
CA TRP A 810 -10.40 39.94 -25.18
C TRP A 810 -10.76 41.44 -25.08
N THR A 811 -10.92 41.92 -23.84
CA THR A 811 -11.22 43.30 -23.46
C THR A 811 -10.64 43.57 -22.06
N PRO A 812 -10.44 44.84 -21.66
CA PRO A 812 -9.95 45.18 -20.31
C PRO A 812 -10.84 44.63 -19.20
N LYS A 813 -12.17 44.77 -19.34
CA LYS A 813 -13.15 44.24 -18.38
C LYS A 813 -13.16 42.71 -18.37
N GLY A 814 -13.13 42.09 -19.55
CA GLY A 814 -13.12 40.64 -19.70
C GLY A 814 -11.90 39.97 -19.03
N PHE A 815 -10.71 40.55 -19.15
CA PHE A 815 -9.51 40.04 -18.46
C PHE A 815 -9.62 40.17 -16.94
N GLN A 816 -10.05 41.33 -16.42
CA GLN A 816 -10.21 41.52 -14.97
C GLN A 816 -11.31 40.61 -14.38
N ASP A 817 -12.41 40.39 -15.11
CA ASP A 817 -13.45 39.44 -14.72
C ASP A 817 -12.95 37.99 -14.71
N TYR A 818 -12.03 37.65 -15.64
CA TYR A 818 -11.54 36.29 -15.81
C TYR A 818 -10.60 35.83 -14.68
N LYS A 819 -9.88 36.75 -14.01
CA LYS A 819 -9.02 36.43 -12.85
C LYS A 819 -9.74 35.66 -11.75
N ALA A 820 -11.06 35.84 -11.62
CA ALA A 820 -11.88 35.07 -10.69
C ALA A 820 -11.82 33.55 -10.95
N GLN A 821 -11.62 33.10 -12.20
CA GLN A 821 -11.51 31.69 -12.56
C GLN A 821 -10.20 31.03 -12.09
N GLY A 822 -9.15 31.81 -11.81
CA GLY A 822 -7.89 31.30 -11.25
C GLY A 822 -7.95 31.01 -9.75
N ASN A 823 -9.03 31.42 -9.06
CA ASN A 823 -9.22 31.22 -7.63
C ASN A 823 -10.12 30.00 -7.38
N ILE A 824 -9.88 29.23 -6.32
CA ILE A 824 -10.53 27.91 -6.09
C ILE A 824 -12.07 27.91 -6.12
N ALA A 825 -12.70 29.02 -5.77
CA ALA A 825 -14.14 29.22 -5.80
C ALA A 825 -14.72 29.53 -7.21
N GLY A 826 -13.87 29.88 -8.18
CA GLY A 826 -14.24 30.22 -9.55
C GLY A 826 -13.70 29.26 -10.62
N TYR A 827 -12.91 28.24 -10.25
CA TYR A 827 -12.36 27.23 -11.17
C TYR A 827 -13.43 26.67 -12.12
N ASN A 828 -13.11 26.58 -13.42
CA ASN A 828 -13.95 25.86 -14.37
C ASN A 828 -13.87 24.35 -14.08
N SER A 829 -14.96 23.78 -13.56
CA SER A 829 -15.00 22.38 -13.12
C SER A 829 -14.86 21.33 -14.23
N TYR A 830 -15.07 21.69 -15.50
CA TYR A 830 -14.81 20.81 -16.63
C TYR A 830 -13.32 20.78 -16.94
N VAL A 831 -12.72 21.95 -17.17
CA VAL A 831 -11.29 22.11 -17.50
C VAL A 831 -10.39 21.59 -16.37
N GLN A 832 -10.80 21.73 -15.11
CA GLN A 832 -10.10 21.14 -13.96
C GLN A 832 -9.91 19.60 -14.04
N ASN A 833 -10.63 18.87 -14.90
CA ASN A 833 -10.66 17.40 -14.90
C ASN A 833 -10.56 16.77 -16.30
N HIS A 834 -10.25 17.56 -17.33
CA HIS A 834 -10.15 17.11 -18.72
C HIS A 834 -9.02 17.86 -19.41
N VAL A 835 -8.42 17.25 -20.43
CA VAL A 835 -7.39 17.85 -21.30
C VAL A 835 -7.64 17.45 -22.76
N MET A 836 -7.22 18.29 -23.70
CA MET A 836 -7.24 18.00 -25.14
C MET A 836 -5.84 17.60 -25.63
N ALA A 837 -5.34 16.47 -25.13
CA ALA A 837 -3.94 16.03 -25.28
C ALA A 837 -3.32 16.17 -26.69
N ASP A 838 -2.20 16.89 -26.83
CA ASP A 838 -1.29 16.83 -27.98
C ASP A 838 0.00 16.04 -27.70
N GLY A 839 0.26 15.72 -26.43
CA GLY A 839 1.42 14.98 -25.95
C GLY A 839 1.37 13.46 -26.20
N PRO A 840 2.38 12.72 -25.69
CA PRO A 840 2.54 11.28 -25.96
C PRO A 840 1.36 10.38 -25.56
N TYR A 841 0.65 10.74 -24.49
CA TYR A 841 -0.47 9.97 -23.95
C TYR A 841 -1.75 10.80 -23.92
N MET A 842 -2.89 10.12 -23.84
CA MET A 842 -4.20 10.70 -23.60
C MET A 842 -4.89 9.98 -22.45
N ILE A 843 -5.71 10.69 -21.68
CA ILE A 843 -6.44 10.10 -20.55
C ILE A 843 -7.52 9.15 -21.09
N SER A 844 -7.46 7.89 -20.64
CA SER A 844 -8.45 6.85 -20.97
C SER A 844 -9.64 6.90 -20.01
N TYR A 845 -9.36 7.03 -18.71
CA TYR A 845 -10.36 7.28 -17.66
C TYR A 845 -9.69 7.75 -16.36
N ILE A 846 -10.50 8.33 -15.47
CA ILE A 846 -10.11 8.79 -14.13
C ILE A 846 -11.00 8.08 -13.10
N VAL A 847 -10.42 7.68 -11.97
CA VAL A 847 -11.08 7.14 -10.78
C VAL A 847 -10.80 8.16 -9.66
N PRO A 848 -11.73 9.10 -9.40
CA PRO A 848 -11.54 10.27 -8.53
C PRO A 848 -10.73 9.99 -7.25
N GLY A 849 -9.55 10.62 -7.17
CA GLY A 849 -8.65 10.54 -6.01
C GLY A 849 -7.98 9.19 -5.73
N SER A 850 -8.09 8.23 -6.65
CA SER A 850 -7.52 6.87 -6.50
C SER A 850 -6.76 6.39 -7.74
N GLN A 851 -7.17 6.73 -8.96
CA GLN A 851 -6.46 6.34 -10.19
C GLN A 851 -6.58 7.39 -11.30
N VAL A 852 -5.50 7.59 -12.06
CA VAL A 852 -5.58 8.08 -13.45
C VAL A 852 -5.02 7.00 -14.38
N THR A 853 -5.71 6.74 -15.48
CA THR A 853 -5.24 5.78 -16.51
C THR A 853 -5.07 6.49 -17.83
N MET A 854 -3.85 6.45 -18.37
CA MET A 854 -3.50 7.01 -19.68
C MET A 854 -3.18 5.90 -20.68
N VAL A 855 -3.40 6.17 -21.96
CA VAL A 855 -3.06 5.29 -23.10
C VAL A 855 -2.35 6.10 -24.18
N LYS A 856 -1.60 5.44 -25.07
CA LYS A 856 -0.90 6.13 -26.18
C LYS A 856 -1.86 7.03 -26.96
N ASN A 857 -1.51 8.31 -27.10
CA ASN A 857 -2.22 9.22 -27.99
C ASN A 857 -1.92 8.80 -29.43
N THR A 858 -2.93 8.28 -30.15
CA THR A 858 -2.76 7.81 -31.54
C THR A 858 -2.43 8.95 -32.50
N ASN A 859 -2.78 10.18 -32.11
CA ASN A 859 -2.55 11.39 -32.88
C ASN A 859 -1.27 12.12 -32.44
N PHE A 860 -0.45 11.53 -31.54
CA PHE A 860 0.81 12.14 -31.10
C PHE A 860 1.80 12.33 -32.26
N VAL A 861 2.07 13.60 -32.55
CA VAL A 861 3.07 14.02 -33.53
C VAL A 861 4.39 14.27 -32.83
N GLN A 862 5.24 13.25 -32.90
CA GLN A 862 6.58 13.22 -32.34
C GLN A 862 7.44 14.41 -32.81
N PRO A 863 7.88 15.32 -31.91
CA PRO A 863 8.77 16.42 -32.28
C PRO A 863 10.15 15.95 -32.76
N ASN A 864 10.69 14.87 -32.17
CA ASN A 864 12.00 14.33 -32.54
C ASN A 864 12.16 12.83 -32.21
N ASN A 865 13.05 12.13 -32.92
CA ASN A 865 13.33 10.71 -32.68
C ASN A 865 14.45 10.41 -31.68
N THR A 866 15.27 11.41 -31.32
CA THR A 866 16.44 11.26 -30.46
C THR A 866 16.14 11.61 -29.00
N TYR A 867 15.48 12.76 -28.75
CA TYR A 867 15.28 13.28 -27.39
C TYR A 867 13.84 13.18 -26.84
N TYR A 868 12.80 13.12 -27.69
CA TYR A 868 11.41 13.03 -27.23
C TYR A 868 10.58 12.00 -28.04
N ARG A 869 10.82 10.72 -27.77
CA ARG A 869 10.32 9.61 -28.60
C ARG A 869 8.81 9.35 -28.47
N LYS A 870 8.23 8.65 -29.47
CA LYS A 870 6.90 8.05 -29.34
C LYS A 870 6.87 7.04 -28.18
N PRO A 871 5.74 6.95 -27.45
CA PRO A 871 5.62 6.05 -26.31
C PRO A 871 5.78 4.59 -26.74
N THR A 872 6.60 3.85 -25.99
CA THR A 872 6.73 2.40 -26.18
C THR A 872 5.67 1.64 -25.38
N ILE A 873 5.31 2.15 -24.19
CA ILE A 873 4.37 1.55 -23.24
C ILE A 873 2.92 1.88 -23.65
N ASP A 874 2.02 0.89 -23.72
CA ASP A 874 0.66 1.06 -24.25
C ASP A 874 -0.33 1.69 -23.25
N ARG A 875 -0.12 1.45 -21.95
CA ARG A 875 -0.92 1.99 -20.84
C ARG A 875 -0.06 2.44 -19.67
N ILE A 876 -0.41 3.59 -19.09
CA ILE A 876 0.09 4.05 -17.79
C ILE A 876 -1.05 4.03 -16.78
N ASN A 877 -0.81 3.48 -15.59
CA ASN A 877 -1.70 3.51 -14.44
C ASN A 877 -1.01 4.29 -13.31
N LEU A 878 -1.53 5.46 -12.95
CA LEU A 878 -1.11 6.20 -11.75
C LEU A 878 -2.05 5.78 -10.61
N LEU A 879 -1.50 5.27 -9.50
CA LEU A 879 -2.25 4.71 -8.38
C LEU A 879 -2.06 5.55 -7.11
N TYR A 880 -3.07 6.35 -6.74
CA TYR A 880 -3.02 7.32 -5.64
C TYR A 880 -3.45 6.70 -4.31
N LEU A 881 -2.48 6.18 -3.56
CA LEU A 881 -2.74 5.29 -2.44
C LEU A 881 -2.81 6.01 -1.10
N SER A 882 -3.60 5.48 -0.16
CA SER A 882 -3.61 5.89 1.26
C SER A 882 -2.57 5.12 2.10
N SER A 883 -1.83 4.16 1.51
CA SER A 883 -0.99 3.22 2.24
C SER A 883 0.32 2.84 1.55
N ASN A 884 1.43 3.20 2.18
CA ASN A 884 2.79 2.75 1.82
C ASN A 884 2.92 1.22 1.80
N GLN A 885 2.19 0.51 2.67
CA GLN A 885 2.21 -0.95 2.73
C GLN A 885 1.49 -1.57 1.52
N GLN A 886 0.39 -0.97 1.06
CA GLN A 886 -0.32 -1.40 -0.15
C GLN A 886 0.52 -1.17 -1.40
N ALA A 887 1.18 0.00 -1.51
CA ALA A 887 2.15 0.30 -2.56
C ALA A 887 3.29 -0.75 -2.59
N PHE A 888 3.83 -1.11 -1.43
CA PHE A 888 4.84 -2.17 -1.33
C PHE A 888 4.31 -3.57 -1.70
N LEU A 889 3.05 -3.92 -1.38
CA LEU A 889 2.46 -5.20 -1.80
C LEU A 889 2.24 -5.29 -3.32
N LEU A 890 1.82 -4.19 -3.95
CA LEU A 890 1.70 -4.09 -5.41
C LEU A 890 3.08 -4.23 -6.09
N LEU A 891 4.12 -3.59 -5.55
CA LEU A 891 5.49 -3.71 -6.05
C LEU A 891 6.05 -5.13 -5.83
N LYS A 892 5.80 -5.72 -4.65
CA LYS A 892 6.25 -7.08 -4.28
C LYS A 892 5.60 -8.18 -5.10
N SER A 893 4.35 -8.00 -5.51
CA SER A 893 3.64 -8.91 -6.42
C SER A 893 3.97 -8.68 -7.90
N GLY A 894 4.75 -7.64 -8.24
CA GLY A 894 5.08 -7.27 -9.61
C GLY A 894 3.92 -6.65 -10.39
N GLN A 895 2.89 -6.17 -9.69
CA GLN A 895 1.71 -5.51 -10.26
C GLN A 895 1.93 -4.00 -10.42
N ALA A 896 2.66 -3.39 -9.48
CA ALA A 896 3.28 -2.07 -9.67
C ALA A 896 4.65 -2.24 -10.34
N THR A 897 4.96 -1.33 -11.27
CA THR A 897 6.24 -1.23 -11.97
C THR A 897 7.19 -0.26 -11.26
N SER A 898 6.64 0.70 -10.51
CA SER A 898 7.34 1.67 -9.67
C SER A 898 6.51 1.94 -8.41
N ALA A 899 7.14 2.31 -7.30
CA ALA A 899 6.43 2.81 -6.12
C ALA A 899 7.25 3.82 -5.31
N ALA A 900 6.64 4.94 -4.94
CA ALA A 900 7.24 5.99 -4.11
C ALA A 900 7.19 5.59 -2.62
N LEU A 901 8.16 4.79 -2.17
CA LEU A 901 8.18 4.23 -0.81
C LEU A 901 9.19 4.95 0.12
N PRO A 902 8.83 5.22 1.39
CA PRO A 902 9.73 5.84 2.36
C PRO A 902 10.87 4.91 2.79
N THR A 903 11.90 5.49 3.42
CA THR A 903 13.16 4.81 3.80
C THR A 903 12.97 3.56 4.69
N THR A 904 11.85 3.46 5.41
CA THR A 904 11.45 2.27 6.19
C THR A 904 11.19 1.02 5.34
N TYR A 905 11.09 1.13 4.02
CA TYR A 905 11.03 0.02 3.06
C TYR A 905 12.36 -0.23 2.33
N PHE A 906 13.42 0.51 2.64
CA PHE A 906 14.70 0.43 1.91
C PHE A 906 15.36 -0.95 2.03
N ASN A 907 15.30 -1.61 3.19
CA ASN A 907 15.84 -2.96 3.36
C ASN A 907 15.03 -4.00 2.58
N GLN A 908 13.70 -3.93 2.63
CA GLN A 908 12.78 -4.84 1.94
C GLN A 908 12.94 -4.75 0.42
N THR A 909 13.00 -3.53 -0.12
CA THR A 909 13.24 -3.29 -1.54
C THR A 909 14.67 -3.65 -1.95
N THR A 910 15.68 -3.44 -1.09
CA THR A 910 17.06 -3.91 -1.36
C THR A 910 17.16 -5.43 -1.42
N GLN A 911 16.41 -6.18 -0.60
CA GLN A 911 16.31 -7.64 -0.73
C GLN A 911 15.73 -8.07 -2.08
N MET A 912 14.75 -7.33 -2.61
CA MET A 912 14.17 -7.60 -3.94
C MET A 912 15.11 -7.20 -5.10
N ILE A 913 15.95 -6.17 -4.93
CA ILE A 913 17.03 -5.82 -5.87
C ILE A 913 18.07 -6.95 -5.91
N ASN A 914 18.49 -7.45 -4.74
CA ASN A 914 19.39 -8.60 -4.63
C ASN A 914 18.81 -9.92 -5.19
N GLN A 915 17.49 -9.98 -5.43
CA GLN A 915 16.79 -11.08 -6.09
C GLN A 915 16.58 -10.84 -7.60
N GLY A 916 17.02 -9.69 -8.14
CA GLY A 916 16.84 -9.32 -9.55
C GLY A 916 15.39 -8.96 -9.92
N LEU A 917 14.52 -8.69 -8.95
CA LEU A 917 13.11 -8.31 -9.18
C LEU A 917 12.93 -6.80 -9.40
N LEU A 918 13.79 -6.01 -8.75
CA LEU A 918 13.82 -4.55 -8.82
C LEU A 918 15.20 -4.05 -9.20
N GLN A 919 15.27 -2.78 -9.56
CA GLN A 919 16.47 -1.97 -9.65
C GLN A 919 16.29 -0.68 -8.84
N ARG A 920 17.39 -0.05 -8.43
CA ARG A 920 17.37 1.29 -7.83
C ARG A 920 18.47 2.16 -8.40
N HIS A 921 18.10 3.38 -8.78
CA HIS A 921 19.02 4.44 -9.17
C HIS A 921 18.76 5.65 -8.28
N GLY A 922 19.81 6.37 -7.89
CA GLY A 922 19.75 7.39 -6.86
C GLY A 922 20.47 8.66 -7.31
N PHE A 923 19.74 9.78 -7.33
CA PHE A 923 20.17 11.02 -7.96
C PHE A 923 19.95 12.22 -7.04
N PRO A 924 20.84 13.23 -7.06
CA PRO A 924 20.62 14.47 -6.32
C PRO A 924 19.47 15.24 -6.94
N THR A 925 18.57 15.77 -6.12
CA THR A 925 17.59 16.76 -6.55
C THR A 925 18.01 18.14 -6.06
N LEU A 926 17.33 19.20 -6.50
CA LEU A 926 17.50 20.52 -5.91
C LEU A 926 16.50 20.82 -4.77
N GLY A 927 15.72 19.83 -4.31
CA GLY A 927 14.78 20.00 -3.21
C GLY A 927 15.49 20.30 -1.89
N LEU A 928 15.10 21.38 -1.19
CA LEU A 928 15.74 21.87 0.03
C LEU A 928 14.77 21.90 1.21
N TYR A 929 15.22 21.46 2.39
CA TYR A 929 14.44 21.47 3.64
C TYR A 929 15.18 22.22 4.76
N PHE A 930 14.41 23.00 5.54
CA PHE A 930 14.94 23.93 6.55
C PHE A 930 13.88 24.22 7.63
N TYR A 931 14.28 24.86 8.74
CA TYR A 931 13.36 25.56 9.63
C TYR A 931 13.61 27.07 9.59
N THR A 932 12.57 27.87 9.39
CA THR A 932 12.62 29.35 9.43
C THR A 932 12.22 29.86 10.82
N PHE A 933 12.91 30.90 11.32
CA PHE A 933 12.53 31.61 12.56
C PHE A 933 11.62 32.81 12.28
N THR A 934 10.57 33.02 13.08
CA THR A 934 9.63 34.16 12.90
C THR A 934 10.00 35.36 13.79
N MET A 935 10.15 36.54 13.19
CA MET A 935 10.55 37.80 13.86
C MET A 935 9.44 38.45 14.67
N ASN A 936 8.17 38.19 14.33
CA ASN A 936 7.01 38.68 15.09
C ASN A 936 5.87 37.66 15.07
N THR A 937 5.93 36.72 16.00
CA THR A 937 5.00 35.60 16.16
C THR A 937 3.64 36.07 16.69
N ASN A 938 2.55 35.72 16.00
CA ASN A 938 1.19 36.03 16.45
C ASN A 938 0.77 35.14 17.64
N LEU A 939 1.02 35.63 18.86
CA LEU A 939 0.72 34.92 20.10
C LEU A 939 -0.78 34.68 20.36
N GLN A 940 -1.70 35.33 19.62
CA GLN A 940 -3.14 35.06 19.74
C GLN A 940 -3.51 33.81 18.95
N ILE A 941 -3.11 33.73 17.68
CA ILE A 941 -3.34 32.54 16.83
C ILE A 941 -2.48 31.36 17.33
N LEU A 942 -1.25 31.60 17.81
CA LEU A 942 -0.41 30.53 18.39
C LEU A 942 -1.09 29.79 19.54
N LYS A 943 -1.94 30.47 20.33
CA LYS A 943 -2.65 29.83 21.44
C LYS A 943 -3.85 28.96 21.02
N THR A 944 -4.27 29.01 19.75
CA THR A 944 -5.26 28.05 19.22
C THR A 944 -4.60 26.73 18.80
N VAL A 945 -3.37 26.78 18.25
CA VAL A 945 -2.60 25.57 17.86
C VAL A 945 -1.75 24.99 19.00
N SER A 946 -1.28 25.81 19.94
CA SER A 946 -0.47 25.40 21.09
C SER A 946 -0.82 26.23 22.33
N SER A 947 -1.87 25.83 23.05
CA SER A 947 -2.42 26.57 24.20
C SER A 947 -1.44 26.80 25.36
N GLN A 948 -0.38 25.99 25.47
CA GLN A 948 0.69 26.13 26.48
C GLN A 948 1.80 27.12 26.07
N ALA A 949 1.77 27.69 24.86
CA ALA A 949 2.84 28.55 24.34
C ALA A 949 3.07 29.80 25.20
N ASN A 950 4.32 30.02 25.59
CA ASN A 950 4.76 31.14 26.42
C ASN A 950 6.16 31.60 26.02
N LEU A 951 6.21 32.61 25.15
CA LEU A 951 7.43 33.27 24.67
C LEU A 951 7.08 34.72 24.25
N PRO A 952 8.07 35.63 24.17
CA PRO A 952 7.89 36.92 23.50
C PRO A 952 7.56 36.72 22.01
N SER A 953 6.68 37.55 21.43
CA SER A 953 6.37 37.47 19.98
C SER A 953 7.62 37.68 19.12
N ASN A 954 8.52 38.52 19.61
CA ASN A 954 9.76 38.97 18.95
C ASN A 954 11.01 38.20 19.38
N PHE A 955 10.86 37.03 20.00
CA PHE A 955 11.97 36.27 20.61
C PHE A 955 13.14 36.00 19.65
N PHE A 956 12.86 35.69 18.38
CA PHE A 956 13.89 35.42 17.38
C PHE A 956 14.38 36.65 16.61
N MET A 957 13.90 37.86 16.93
CA MET A 957 14.38 39.09 16.31
C MET A 957 15.87 39.34 16.59
N ASN A 958 16.35 38.96 17.78
CA ASN A 958 17.77 39.04 18.13
C ASN A 958 18.57 37.89 17.48
N PRO A 959 19.58 38.18 16.63
CA PRO A 959 20.32 37.14 15.91
C PRO A 959 21.11 36.18 16.82
N ASN A 960 21.45 36.58 18.06
CA ASN A 960 22.13 35.68 19.00
C ASN A 960 21.21 34.56 19.52
N VAL A 961 19.89 34.80 19.59
CA VAL A 961 18.92 33.75 19.94
C VAL A 961 18.85 32.72 18.82
N ARG A 962 18.73 33.15 17.56
CA ARG A 962 18.72 32.26 16.39
C ARG A 962 20.03 31.45 16.29
N LYS A 963 21.18 32.10 16.53
CA LYS A 963 22.49 31.44 16.58
C LYS A 963 22.57 30.40 17.71
N ALA A 964 22.04 30.69 18.90
CA ALA A 964 21.98 29.71 19.98
C ALA A 964 21.15 28.46 19.61
N PHE A 965 20.01 28.65 18.95
CA PHE A 965 19.16 27.54 18.45
C PHE A 965 19.86 26.74 17.33
N ALA A 966 20.45 27.41 16.34
CA ALA A 966 21.11 26.76 15.20
C ALA A 966 22.38 25.97 15.59
N TYR A 967 23.15 26.42 16.59
CA TYR A 967 24.23 25.63 17.20
C TYR A 967 23.73 24.49 18.11
N ALA A 968 22.46 24.52 18.52
CA ALA A 968 21.85 23.45 19.31
C ALA A 968 21.34 22.27 18.46
N TYR A 969 21.16 22.45 17.14
CA TYR A 969 20.67 21.38 16.27
C TYR A 969 21.72 20.28 16.05
N ASN A 970 21.32 19.02 16.11
CA ASN A 970 22.24 17.88 16.11
C ASN A 970 22.31 17.19 14.74
N TYR A 971 22.89 17.90 13.75
CA TYR A 971 22.96 17.42 12.36
C TYR A 971 23.54 16.01 12.24
N SER A 972 24.63 15.70 12.94
CA SER A 972 25.27 14.38 12.86
C SER A 972 24.36 13.22 13.32
N LEU A 973 23.39 13.48 14.20
CA LEU A 973 22.37 12.49 14.57
C LEU A 973 21.28 12.41 13.51
N TYR A 974 20.82 13.58 13.04
CA TYR A 974 19.76 13.71 12.04
C TYR A 974 20.08 12.93 10.76
N TYR A 975 21.16 13.30 10.06
CA TYR A 975 21.54 12.65 8.80
C TYR A 975 21.87 11.17 8.97
N ASN A 976 22.64 10.79 9.99
CA ASN A 976 23.14 9.42 10.11
C ASN A 976 22.08 8.43 10.62
N GLN A 977 21.20 8.84 11.55
CA GLN A 977 20.30 7.93 12.27
C GLN A 977 18.80 8.21 12.06
N GLN A 978 18.38 9.47 11.94
CA GLN A 978 16.95 9.81 11.83
C GLN A 978 16.49 9.75 10.36
N VAL A 979 17.22 10.42 9.47
CA VAL A 979 17.17 10.22 8.01
C VAL A 979 17.71 8.84 7.63
N GLY A 980 18.74 8.38 8.34
CA GLY A 980 19.26 7.02 8.26
C GLY A 980 20.35 6.78 7.22
N ASN A 981 21.03 7.83 6.70
CA ASN A 981 22.08 7.69 5.69
C ASN A 981 23.14 6.63 6.07
N GLN A 982 23.61 6.66 7.33
CA GLN A 982 24.61 5.70 7.83
C GLN A 982 23.99 4.31 8.11
N ILE A 983 22.74 4.25 8.56
CA ILE A 983 22.03 2.99 8.83
C ILE A 983 21.85 2.16 7.55
N TYR A 984 21.48 2.82 6.45
CA TYR A 984 21.17 2.18 5.18
C TYR A 984 22.35 2.21 4.17
N ASN A 985 23.50 2.77 4.57
CA ASN A 985 24.70 2.96 3.73
C ASN A 985 24.38 3.62 2.37
N THR A 986 23.67 4.74 2.43
CA THR A 986 23.21 5.51 1.26
C THR A 986 22.98 6.98 1.64
N THR A 987 22.54 7.81 0.70
CA THR A 987 22.20 9.22 0.96
C THR A 987 20.74 9.47 0.59
N PHE A 988 19.94 9.96 1.54
CA PHE A 988 18.59 10.47 1.30
C PHE A 988 18.52 12.00 1.45
N LEU A 989 19.25 12.57 2.41
CA LEU A 989 19.50 14.01 2.50
C LEU A 989 21.01 14.30 2.50
N SER A 990 21.42 15.40 1.86
CA SER A 990 22.80 15.90 1.79
C SER A 990 22.97 17.24 2.53
N PRO A 991 24.11 17.48 3.21
CA PRO A 991 24.47 18.77 3.80
C PRO A 991 24.52 19.93 2.78
N TYR A 992 23.82 21.03 3.08
CA TYR A 992 23.82 22.26 2.26
C TYR A 992 23.72 23.53 3.12
N ALA A 993 23.96 24.69 2.53
CA ALA A 993 23.78 25.98 3.20
C ALA A 993 23.31 27.05 2.21
N GLY A 994 22.25 27.78 2.58
CA GLY A 994 21.70 28.85 1.76
C GLY A 994 21.03 28.35 0.48
N MET A 995 20.86 29.27 -0.45
CA MET A 995 19.95 29.22 -1.60
C MET A 995 20.65 28.90 -2.93
N LEU A 996 21.92 28.46 -2.89
CA LEU A 996 22.70 28.04 -4.07
C LEU A 996 23.30 26.64 -3.85
N PRO A 997 22.47 25.59 -3.72
CA PRO A 997 22.92 24.23 -3.41
C PRO A 997 23.69 23.57 -4.57
N PRO A 998 24.41 22.46 -4.29
CA PRO A 998 24.93 21.56 -5.31
C PRO A 998 23.92 21.22 -6.41
N GLY A 999 24.35 21.34 -7.68
CA GLY A 999 23.54 21.13 -8.88
C GLY A 999 22.88 22.39 -9.45
N MET A 1000 22.89 23.50 -8.69
CA MET A 1000 22.29 24.77 -9.13
C MET A 1000 23.26 25.65 -9.93
N LEU A 1001 22.74 26.48 -10.85
CA LEU A 1001 23.55 27.52 -11.49
C LEU A 1001 24.13 28.47 -10.44
N TYR A 1002 25.45 28.73 -10.53
CA TYR A 1002 26.25 29.49 -9.56
C TYR A 1002 26.30 28.92 -8.13
N GLN A 1003 26.01 27.63 -7.95
CA GLN A 1003 26.18 26.86 -6.71
C GLN A 1003 27.40 27.28 -5.84
N GLN A 1004 27.23 27.22 -4.53
CA GLN A 1004 28.33 27.36 -3.56
C GLN A 1004 28.35 26.15 -2.63
N THR A 1005 29.51 25.51 -2.52
CA THR A 1005 29.70 24.50 -1.48
C THR A 1005 29.84 25.17 -0.11
N LEU A 1006 29.69 24.35 0.95
CA LEU A 1006 29.99 24.73 2.33
C LEU A 1006 31.42 25.28 2.49
N SER A 1007 32.36 24.83 1.65
CA SER A 1007 33.74 25.33 1.60
C SER A 1007 33.83 26.71 0.95
N ASP A 1008 33.07 26.96 -0.13
CA ASP A 1008 33.08 28.25 -0.83
C ASP A 1008 32.48 29.36 0.03
N LEU A 1009 31.37 29.06 0.72
CA LEU A 1009 30.76 29.96 1.71
C LEU A 1009 31.73 30.30 2.84
N LYS A 1010 32.43 29.29 3.39
CA LYS A 1010 33.46 29.47 4.42
C LYS A 1010 34.64 30.31 3.91
N ASN A 1011 35.08 30.11 2.67
CA ASN A 1011 36.15 30.88 2.04
C ASN A 1011 35.72 32.33 1.77
N ALA A 1012 34.45 32.55 1.43
CA ALA A 1012 33.81 33.86 1.32
C ALA A 1012 33.53 34.53 2.70
N SER A 1013 34.03 33.96 3.80
CA SER A 1013 33.83 34.42 5.19
C SER A 1013 32.38 34.42 5.68
N ALA A 1014 31.49 33.67 5.04
CA ALA A 1014 30.15 33.42 5.58
C ALA A 1014 30.24 32.48 6.81
N GLN A 1015 29.55 32.86 7.88
CA GLN A 1015 29.45 32.07 9.11
C GLN A 1015 28.47 30.92 8.92
N VAL A 1016 28.88 29.88 8.19
CA VAL A 1016 28.12 28.62 8.12
C VAL A 1016 28.14 27.99 9.51
N ILE A 1017 27.00 28.09 10.19
CA ILE A 1017 26.86 27.68 11.60
C ILE A 1017 26.97 26.17 11.74
N ASN A 1018 27.34 25.74 12.95
CA ASN A 1018 27.56 24.34 13.28
C ASN A 1018 28.55 23.65 12.31
N GLY A 1019 29.57 24.39 11.88
CA GLY A 1019 30.72 23.88 11.12
C GLY A 1019 30.43 23.38 9.71
N GLY A 1020 29.31 23.77 9.10
CA GLY A 1020 28.93 23.34 7.74
C GLY A 1020 27.65 22.51 7.66
N ASN A 1021 26.60 22.89 8.40
CA ASN A 1021 25.20 22.44 8.19
C ASN A 1021 24.99 20.92 7.88
N GLY A 1022 25.69 20.01 8.56
CA GLY A 1022 25.41 18.58 8.33
C GLY A 1022 26.25 17.55 9.08
N LEU A 1023 27.55 17.80 9.26
CA LEU A 1023 28.47 16.76 9.73
C LEU A 1023 28.88 16.90 11.21
N GLN A 1024 28.34 17.89 11.92
CA GLN A 1024 28.69 18.17 13.31
C GLN A 1024 27.59 17.74 14.30
N PRO A 1025 27.95 17.29 15.51
CA PRO A 1025 27.00 17.04 16.60
C PRO A 1025 26.55 18.35 17.24
N PHE A 1026 25.62 18.26 18.20
CA PHE A 1026 25.21 19.37 19.06
C PHE A 1026 26.41 20.15 19.64
N GLN A 1027 26.59 21.41 19.23
CA GLN A 1027 27.70 22.27 19.67
C GLN A 1027 27.34 23.08 20.92
N LYS A 1028 27.07 22.37 22.03
CA LYS A 1028 26.65 22.92 23.33
C LYS A 1028 27.40 24.19 23.77
N VAL A 1029 28.73 24.21 23.66
CA VAL A 1029 29.57 25.35 24.05
C VAL A 1029 29.30 26.59 23.18
N MET A 1030 29.08 26.41 21.87
CA MET A 1030 28.78 27.51 20.95
C MET A 1030 27.34 27.99 21.13
N ALA A 1031 26.38 27.08 21.31
CA ALA A 1031 25.00 27.43 21.61
C ALA A 1031 24.90 28.24 22.93
N GLN A 1032 25.56 27.77 24.00
CA GLN A 1032 25.65 28.48 25.27
C GLN A 1032 26.41 29.81 25.17
N LYS A 1033 27.44 29.92 24.30
CA LYS A 1033 28.12 31.20 24.03
C LYS A 1033 27.15 32.26 23.49
N TYR A 1034 26.39 31.95 22.44
CA TYR A 1034 25.46 32.92 21.85
C TYR A 1034 24.26 33.20 22.78
N TRP A 1035 23.76 32.21 23.52
CA TRP A 1035 22.75 32.41 24.54
C TRP A 1035 23.22 33.33 25.69
N ASN A 1036 24.47 33.16 26.15
CA ASN A 1036 25.06 34.03 27.18
C ASN A 1036 25.37 35.44 26.67
N ILE A 1037 25.70 35.62 25.38
CA ILE A 1037 25.78 36.95 24.75
C ILE A 1037 24.41 37.62 24.81
N PHE A 1038 23.34 36.95 24.34
CA PHE A 1038 21.98 37.48 24.43
C PHE A 1038 21.60 37.85 25.87
N MET A 1039 21.74 36.92 26.81
CA MET A 1039 21.39 37.14 28.22
C MET A 1039 22.27 38.18 28.94
N GLY A 1040 23.34 38.66 28.31
CA GLY A 1040 24.19 39.76 28.78
C GLY A 1040 24.03 41.08 28.02
N GLN A 1041 23.22 41.14 26.95
CA GLN A 1041 23.01 42.37 26.18
C GLN A 1041 22.15 43.38 26.96
N THR A 1042 22.59 44.63 26.99
CA THR A 1042 21.75 45.79 27.30
C THR A 1042 21.31 46.49 26.01
N THR A 1043 20.18 47.17 26.04
CA THR A 1043 19.76 48.10 24.98
C THR A 1043 20.87 49.14 24.73
N VAL A 1044 21.22 49.35 23.46
CA VAL A 1044 22.23 50.33 23.00
C VAL A 1044 21.66 51.11 21.82
N GLY A 1045 22.21 52.28 21.50
CA GLY A 1045 21.61 53.22 20.53
C GLY A 1045 21.32 52.58 19.16
N GLY A 1046 20.03 52.34 18.87
CA GLY A 1046 19.55 51.69 17.64
C GLY A 1046 19.25 50.19 17.73
N GLN A 1047 19.49 49.55 18.88
CA GLN A 1047 19.21 48.13 19.14
C GLN A 1047 18.40 47.99 20.45
N HIS A 1048 17.15 47.56 20.33
CA HIS A 1048 16.20 47.42 21.44
C HIS A 1048 15.66 45.97 21.55
N ASP A 1049 16.51 45.01 21.23
CA ASP A 1049 16.25 43.56 21.20
C ASP A 1049 16.98 42.81 22.33
N SER A 1050 17.20 43.49 23.47
CA SER A 1050 17.76 42.91 24.69
C SER A 1050 16.75 42.01 25.43
N PRO A 1051 17.19 41.06 26.29
CA PRO A 1051 16.28 40.22 27.07
C PRO A 1051 15.29 41.04 27.91
N ALA A 1052 15.75 42.17 28.47
CA ALA A 1052 14.91 43.09 29.25
C ALA A 1052 13.81 43.73 28.39
N ALA A 1053 14.12 44.14 27.15
CA ALA A 1053 13.12 44.66 26.21
C ALA A 1053 12.11 43.59 25.77
N MET A 1054 12.54 42.34 25.67
CA MET A 1054 11.68 41.17 25.42
C MET A 1054 10.90 40.68 26.65
N GLY A 1055 11.10 41.27 27.84
CA GLY A 1055 10.47 40.80 29.09
C GLY A 1055 11.00 39.46 29.61
N ILE A 1056 12.18 39.02 29.16
CA ILE A 1056 12.85 37.79 29.59
C ILE A 1056 13.65 38.07 30.87
N THR A 1057 13.50 37.17 31.84
CA THR A 1057 14.10 37.25 33.18
C THR A 1057 14.67 35.89 33.61
N LYS A 1058 15.34 35.84 34.76
CA LYS A 1058 15.77 34.60 35.41
C LYS A 1058 15.10 34.46 36.77
N ASP A 1059 14.67 33.25 37.15
CA ASP A 1059 14.22 32.97 38.51
C ASP A 1059 15.39 32.72 39.48
N ASN A 1060 15.09 32.54 40.78
CA ASN A 1060 16.07 32.27 41.83
C ASN A 1060 16.83 30.93 41.66
N SER A 1061 16.37 30.04 40.76
CA SER A 1061 17.04 28.78 40.40
C SER A 1061 17.82 28.89 39.08
N GLY A 1062 17.80 30.07 38.43
CA GLY A 1062 18.41 30.30 37.12
C GLY A 1062 17.57 29.87 35.92
N ASN A 1063 16.32 29.43 36.09
CA ASN A 1063 15.42 29.13 34.96
C ASN A 1063 15.10 30.42 34.19
N ILE A 1064 14.94 30.32 32.88
CA ILE A 1064 14.57 31.44 32.00
C ILE A 1064 13.05 31.60 31.98
N MET A 1065 12.59 32.82 32.26
CA MET A 1065 11.17 33.13 32.49
C MET A 1065 10.69 34.27 31.58
N TYR A 1066 9.46 34.17 31.10
CA TYR A 1066 8.71 35.21 30.41
C TYR A 1066 7.31 35.33 31.03
N ASN A 1067 6.86 36.56 31.34
CA ASN A 1067 5.60 36.83 32.05
C ASN A 1067 5.40 35.95 33.32
N GLY A 1068 6.46 35.81 34.12
CA GLY A 1068 6.46 35.02 35.36
C GLY A 1068 6.38 33.49 35.18
N ASN A 1069 6.36 33.00 33.94
CA ASN A 1069 6.24 31.58 33.59
C ASN A 1069 7.48 31.11 32.81
N LYS A 1070 7.77 29.81 32.81
CA LYS A 1070 8.89 29.24 32.03
C LYS A 1070 8.63 29.42 30.52
N LEU A 1071 9.71 29.50 29.73
CA LEU A 1071 9.58 29.53 28.27
C LEU A 1071 8.97 28.21 27.75
N TYR A 1072 7.99 28.32 26.86
CA TYR A 1072 7.40 27.20 26.12
C TYR A 1072 7.32 27.57 24.64
N ILE A 1073 8.10 26.88 23.81
CA ILE A 1073 8.36 27.24 22.42
C ILE A 1073 7.96 26.05 21.52
N PRO A 1074 6.79 26.10 20.85
CA PRO A 1074 6.44 25.11 19.84
C PRO A 1074 7.25 25.33 18.55
N ILE A 1075 7.52 24.24 17.83
CA ILE A 1075 8.16 24.19 16.51
C ILE A 1075 7.23 23.42 15.58
N MET A 1076 6.78 24.07 14.50
CA MET A 1076 5.77 23.52 13.59
C MET A 1076 6.41 22.65 12.51
N ILE A 1077 5.90 21.43 12.34
CA ILE A 1077 6.40 20.41 11.41
C ILE A 1077 5.26 19.74 10.62
N PRO A 1078 5.53 19.09 9.48
CA PRO A 1078 4.50 18.38 8.73
C PRO A 1078 3.86 17.22 9.50
N ASN A 1079 2.54 17.08 9.37
CA ASN A 1079 1.79 15.92 9.82
C ASN A 1079 2.37 14.62 9.23
N SER A 1080 2.49 13.59 10.07
CA SER A 1080 2.99 12.26 9.68
C SER A 1080 4.44 12.20 9.22
N ASP A 1081 5.28 13.20 9.48
CA ASP A 1081 6.73 13.09 9.30
C ASP A 1081 7.43 12.58 10.60
N PRO A 1082 7.83 11.30 10.68
CA PRO A 1082 8.54 10.77 11.84
C PRO A 1082 10.00 11.26 11.94
N THR A 1083 10.59 11.70 10.83
CA THR A 1083 11.98 12.17 10.71
C THR A 1083 12.12 13.52 11.39
N ASP A 1084 11.29 14.49 10.98
CA ASP A 1084 11.25 15.83 11.54
C ASP A 1084 10.76 15.82 12.99
N LYS A 1085 9.80 14.95 13.31
CA LYS A 1085 9.35 14.74 14.70
C LYS A 1085 10.47 14.23 15.61
N ALA A 1086 11.30 13.29 15.14
CA ALA A 1086 12.47 12.81 15.90
C ALA A 1086 13.56 13.90 16.01
N ALA A 1087 13.78 14.66 14.93
CA ALA A 1087 14.72 15.77 14.88
C ALA A 1087 14.39 16.86 15.90
N VAL A 1088 13.16 17.39 15.86
CA VAL A 1088 12.68 18.42 16.79
C VAL A 1088 12.64 17.91 18.23
N THR A 1089 12.26 16.64 18.46
CA THR A 1089 12.31 16.04 19.82
C THR A 1089 13.74 16.00 20.37
N THR A 1090 14.74 15.75 19.52
CA THR A 1090 16.16 15.79 19.91
C THR A 1090 16.62 17.22 20.14
N TRP A 1091 16.33 18.12 19.20
CA TRP A 1091 16.69 19.53 19.27
C TRP A 1091 16.13 20.20 20.52
N ALA A 1092 14.91 19.85 20.94
CA ALA A 1092 14.32 20.27 22.19
C ALA A 1092 15.15 19.87 23.43
N SER A 1093 15.63 18.63 23.47
CA SER A 1093 16.52 18.11 24.53
C SER A 1093 17.88 18.83 24.55
N ASP A 1094 18.42 19.16 23.37
CA ASP A 1094 19.69 19.89 23.25
C ASP A 1094 19.51 21.39 23.60
N ILE A 1095 18.41 22.03 23.20
CA ILE A 1095 18.06 23.41 23.62
C ILE A 1095 17.85 23.50 25.13
N ALA A 1096 17.20 22.52 25.77
CA ALA A 1096 16.99 22.50 27.23
C ALA A 1096 18.32 22.48 28.02
N GLN A 1097 19.42 22.04 27.41
CA GLN A 1097 20.77 22.11 27.98
C GLN A 1097 21.49 23.45 27.74
N VAL A 1098 20.93 24.33 26.91
CA VAL A 1098 21.43 25.67 26.57
C VAL A 1098 20.63 26.74 27.33
N ILE A 1099 19.31 26.56 27.42
CA ILE A 1099 18.34 27.51 27.97
C ILE A 1099 17.67 26.88 29.20
N PRO A 1100 18.17 27.14 30.42
CA PRO A 1100 17.68 26.47 31.63
C PRO A 1100 16.18 26.62 31.86
N GLY A 1101 15.47 25.51 31.97
CA GLY A 1101 14.05 25.48 32.26
C GLY A 1101 13.12 25.85 31.10
N ALA A 1102 13.63 26.04 29.88
CA ALA A 1102 12.78 26.16 28.70
C ALA A 1102 12.23 24.78 28.26
N THR A 1103 10.98 24.79 27.79
CA THR A 1103 10.33 23.66 27.13
C THR A 1103 10.23 23.94 25.63
N VAL A 1104 10.60 22.97 24.81
CA VAL A 1104 10.48 23.02 23.35
C VAL A 1104 9.75 21.75 22.89
N VAL A 1105 8.83 21.85 21.94
CA VAL A 1105 8.02 20.71 21.46
C VAL A 1105 7.76 20.75 19.95
N PRO A 1106 7.67 19.60 19.25
CA PRO A 1106 7.08 19.54 17.93
C PRO A 1106 5.56 19.78 18.00
N VAL A 1107 5.02 20.50 17.01
CA VAL A 1107 3.59 20.62 16.72
C VAL A 1107 3.38 20.21 15.27
N GLU A 1108 2.78 19.04 15.08
CA GLU A 1108 2.43 18.51 13.75
C GLU A 1108 1.23 19.27 13.16
N LEU A 1109 1.37 19.73 11.91
CA LEU A 1109 0.33 20.45 11.16
C LEU A 1109 0.27 19.96 9.70
N PRO A 1110 -0.90 20.01 9.02
CA PRO A 1110 -0.97 19.83 7.57
C PRO A 1110 -0.07 20.82 6.82
N LEU A 1111 0.50 20.41 5.67
CA LEU A 1111 1.29 21.31 4.81
C LEU A 1111 0.46 22.51 4.32
N THR A 1112 -0.85 22.31 4.08
CA THR A 1112 -1.81 23.39 3.78
C THR A 1112 -1.88 24.43 4.89
N ASP A 1113 -1.78 23.99 6.14
CA ASP A 1113 -1.95 24.87 7.29
C ASP A 1113 -0.66 25.67 7.51
N ILE A 1114 0.50 25.02 7.37
CA ILE A 1114 1.82 25.68 7.38
C ILE A 1114 1.89 26.75 6.28
N PHE A 1115 1.65 26.40 5.01
CA PHE A 1115 1.94 27.28 3.87
C PHE A 1115 0.79 28.20 3.42
N ALA A 1116 -0.49 27.81 3.59
CA ALA A 1116 -1.62 28.61 3.13
C ALA A 1116 -2.44 29.26 4.26
N ALA A 1117 -2.55 28.61 5.43
CA ALA A 1117 -3.32 29.16 6.56
C ALA A 1117 -2.49 30.02 7.52
N TYR A 1118 -1.22 29.68 7.73
CA TYR A 1118 -0.38 30.27 8.78
C TYR A 1118 0.84 31.04 8.26
N ALA A 1119 1.38 30.76 7.09
CA ALA A 1119 2.41 31.59 6.44
C ALA A 1119 1.82 32.90 5.86
N ILE A 1120 1.15 33.70 6.69
CA ILE A 1120 0.54 34.98 6.32
C ILE A 1120 1.34 36.14 6.94
N PRO A 1121 1.84 37.11 6.15
CA PRO A 1121 2.60 38.26 6.64
C PRO A 1121 1.89 39.02 7.78
N GLY A 1122 2.58 39.17 8.91
CA GLY A 1122 2.05 39.84 10.10
C GLY A 1122 1.01 39.06 10.90
N GLN A 1123 0.57 37.88 10.44
CA GLN A 1123 -0.38 37.02 11.16
C GLN A 1123 0.22 35.67 11.60
N ASN A 1124 1.42 35.33 11.13
CA ASN A 1124 2.07 34.04 11.34
C ASN A 1124 2.18 33.62 12.83
N PRO A 1125 1.51 32.53 13.26
CA PRO A 1125 1.57 32.03 14.63
C PRO A 1125 2.82 31.20 14.94
N MET A 1126 3.58 30.76 13.94
CA MET A 1126 4.62 29.73 14.11
C MET A 1126 5.94 30.39 14.56
N PRO A 1127 6.47 30.11 15.77
CA PRO A 1127 7.73 30.71 16.22
C PRO A 1127 8.92 30.22 15.39
N ILE A 1128 8.88 28.93 15.08
CA ILE A 1128 9.76 28.22 14.16
C ILE A 1128 8.85 27.35 13.30
N SER A 1129 8.98 27.42 11.98
CA SER A 1129 8.23 26.61 11.02
C SER A 1129 9.17 25.83 10.13
N TRP A 1130 8.86 24.55 9.89
CA TRP A 1130 9.43 23.76 8.80
C TRP A 1130 9.13 24.42 7.44
N GLY A 1131 10.12 24.38 6.56
CA GLY A 1131 10.07 24.88 5.20
C GLY A 1131 10.67 23.86 4.23
N GLY A 1132 10.10 23.84 3.03
CA GLY A 1132 10.54 23.01 1.92
C GLY A 1132 10.41 23.78 0.60
N TRP A 1133 11.41 23.66 -0.26
CA TRP A 1133 11.36 24.20 -1.62
C TRP A 1133 11.80 23.12 -2.62
N ALA A 1134 10.93 22.82 -3.58
CA ALA A 1134 11.33 22.20 -4.84
C ALA A 1134 11.18 23.30 -5.91
N PRO A 1135 12.14 23.44 -6.82
CA PRO A 1135 12.17 24.58 -7.73
C PRO A 1135 11.12 24.52 -8.83
N ASP A 1136 10.65 25.70 -9.26
CA ASP A 1136 9.98 25.85 -10.55
C ASP A 1136 11.00 25.94 -11.70
N TYR A 1137 12.19 26.49 -11.45
CA TYR A 1137 13.29 26.58 -12.44
C TYR A 1137 14.69 26.65 -11.80
N PRO A 1138 15.74 26.05 -12.39
CA PRO A 1138 17.07 25.90 -11.75
C PRO A 1138 17.97 27.15 -11.87
N TYR A 1139 17.43 28.35 -11.58
CA TYR A 1139 18.14 29.64 -11.64
C TYR A 1139 18.08 30.38 -10.29
N PRO A 1140 19.15 31.09 -9.86
CA PRO A 1140 19.29 31.70 -8.52
C PRO A 1140 18.08 32.46 -7.96
N THR A 1141 17.30 33.13 -8.80
CA THR A 1141 16.11 33.90 -8.39
C THR A 1141 15.00 33.02 -7.82
N ASP A 1142 14.86 31.78 -8.30
CA ASP A 1142 13.83 30.83 -7.85
C ASP A 1142 13.98 30.42 -6.38
N TYR A 1143 15.14 30.66 -5.78
CA TYR A 1143 15.41 30.36 -4.36
C TYR A 1143 15.62 31.65 -3.58
N LEU A 1144 16.48 32.54 -4.10
CA LEU A 1144 16.83 33.78 -3.41
C LEU A 1144 15.63 34.69 -3.22
N LEU A 1145 14.67 34.77 -4.15
CA LEU A 1145 13.45 35.57 -3.98
C LEU A 1145 12.44 34.93 -3.00
N PRO A 1146 11.89 33.72 -3.22
CA PRO A 1146 10.84 33.18 -2.37
C PRO A 1146 11.35 32.70 -1.00
N MET A 1147 12.58 32.22 -0.90
CA MET A 1147 13.11 31.68 0.36
C MET A 1147 13.90 32.73 1.14
N GLY A 1148 14.84 33.45 0.51
CA GLY A 1148 15.92 34.12 1.23
C GLY A 1148 15.86 35.64 1.40
N ILE A 1149 15.26 36.39 0.47
CA ILE A 1149 15.41 37.87 0.46
C ILE A 1149 14.43 38.57 1.42
N PRO A 1150 14.87 39.57 2.21
CA PRO A 1150 14.05 40.12 3.30
C PRO A 1150 12.99 41.15 2.83
N ILE A 1151 12.07 40.73 1.96
CA ILE A 1151 10.98 41.56 1.42
C ILE A 1151 9.60 40.97 1.75
N ASN A 1152 8.57 41.83 1.84
CA ASN A 1152 7.22 41.41 2.23
C ASN A 1152 6.57 40.42 1.24
N SER A 1153 7.02 40.37 -0.02
CA SER A 1153 6.56 39.46 -1.07
C SER A 1153 7.39 38.17 -1.21
N SER A 1154 8.38 37.94 -0.33
CA SER A 1154 9.10 36.67 -0.25
C SER A 1154 8.25 35.62 0.47
N THR A 1155 8.08 34.45 -0.14
CA THR A 1155 7.24 33.34 0.34
C THR A 1155 7.55 32.91 1.78
N TYR A 1156 8.82 32.97 2.20
CA TYR A 1156 9.23 32.65 3.57
C TYR A 1156 9.54 33.90 4.40
N MET A 1157 10.33 34.85 3.89
CA MET A 1157 10.77 35.99 4.69
C MET A 1157 9.65 36.99 5.00
N GLY A 1158 8.68 37.16 4.09
CA GLY A 1158 7.49 37.98 4.31
C GLY A 1158 6.62 37.46 5.46
N PRO A 1159 6.18 36.19 5.42
CA PRO A 1159 5.48 35.53 6.52
C PRO A 1159 6.27 35.41 7.83
N ALA A 1160 7.59 35.20 7.77
CA ALA A 1160 8.45 35.24 8.94
C ALA A 1160 8.59 36.66 9.54
N GLY A 1161 8.25 37.71 8.79
CA GLY A 1161 8.49 39.10 9.18
C GLY A 1161 9.97 39.47 9.20
N TYR A 1162 10.82 38.73 8.48
CA TYR A 1162 12.24 39.05 8.31
C TYR A 1162 12.38 40.11 7.21
N THR A 1163 11.94 41.34 7.50
CA THR A 1163 12.01 42.46 6.54
C THR A 1163 12.45 43.76 7.24
N PRO A 1164 13.13 44.69 6.53
CA PRO A 1164 13.58 45.96 7.11
C PRO A 1164 12.47 46.75 7.80
N TYR A 1165 11.25 46.66 7.27
CA TYR A 1165 10.05 47.33 7.78
C TYR A 1165 9.58 46.76 9.12
N VAL A 1166 9.65 45.44 9.32
CA VAL A 1166 9.22 44.81 10.58
C VAL A 1166 10.29 44.96 11.66
N VAL A 1167 11.54 44.63 11.34
CA VAL A 1167 12.65 44.58 12.32
C VAL A 1167 13.22 45.96 12.62
N GLY A 1168 13.12 46.91 11.69
CA GLY A 1168 13.59 48.30 11.87
C GLY A 1168 12.58 49.27 12.50
N ASN A 1169 11.35 48.84 12.80
CA ASN A 1169 10.29 49.76 13.23
C ASN A 1169 10.47 50.22 14.69
N THR A 1170 11.03 51.42 14.85
CA THR A 1170 11.25 52.07 16.15
C THR A 1170 9.98 52.47 16.91
N SER A 1171 8.79 52.30 16.33
CA SER A 1171 7.49 52.44 17.01
C SER A 1171 7.18 51.23 17.91
N ASN A 1172 7.84 50.09 17.67
CA ASN A 1172 7.68 48.87 18.46
C ASN A 1172 8.55 48.91 19.72
N ALA A 1173 8.12 48.20 20.78
CA ALA A 1173 8.91 48.04 22.01
C ALA A 1173 10.18 47.19 21.85
N VAL A 1174 10.35 46.52 20.69
CA VAL A 1174 11.54 45.76 20.30
C VAL A 1174 11.79 46.00 18.81
N TYR A 1175 13.03 46.35 18.47
CA TYR A 1175 13.52 46.59 17.10
C TYR A 1175 15.05 46.45 17.04
N ASN A 1176 15.61 46.24 15.86
CA ASN A 1176 17.05 46.23 15.62
C ASN A 1176 17.40 46.92 14.29
N LEU A 1177 17.96 48.15 14.37
CA LEU A 1177 18.33 48.93 13.18
C LEU A 1177 19.58 48.40 12.47
N SER A 1178 20.46 47.67 13.16
CA SER A 1178 21.64 47.06 12.53
C SER A 1178 21.25 45.85 11.69
N GLU A 1179 20.30 45.04 12.17
CA GLU A 1179 19.72 43.94 11.43
C GLU A 1179 18.93 44.44 10.21
N SER A 1180 18.10 45.49 10.40
CA SER A 1180 17.38 46.16 9.30
C SER A 1180 18.35 46.75 8.26
N ALA A 1181 19.49 47.33 8.69
CA ALA A 1181 20.53 47.80 7.77
C ALA A 1181 21.23 46.66 7.01
N PHE A 1182 21.42 45.49 7.63
CA PHE A 1182 21.95 44.30 6.98
C PHE A 1182 20.98 43.75 5.92
N MET A 1183 19.69 43.63 6.25
CA MET A 1183 18.63 43.25 5.29
C MET A 1183 18.57 44.17 4.07
N ASN A 1184 18.76 45.48 4.25
CA ASN A 1184 18.85 46.40 3.12
C ASN A 1184 20.08 46.12 2.23
N GLN A 1185 21.20 45.67 2.80
CA GLN A 1185 22.35 45.25 2.00
C GLN A 1185 22.09 43.94 1.23
N GLU A 1186 21.31 43.01 1.80
CA GLU A 1186 20.88 41.77 1.11
C GLU A 1186 20.03 42.10 -0.12
N ILE A 1187 19.02 42.96 0.04
CA ILE A 1187 18.16 43.45 -1.07
C ILE A 1187 19.03 44.09 -2.17
N ASN A 1188 19.89 45.04 -1.81
CA ASN A 1188 20.80 45.69 -2.77
C ASN A 1188 21.74 44.68 -3.45
N ALA A 1189 22.19 43.61 -2.78
CA ALA A 1189 23.03 42.57 -3.38
C ALA A 1189 22.25 41.75 -4.42
N LEU A 1190 20.99 41.42 -4.16
CA LEU A 1190 20.15 40.70 -5.13
C LEU A 1190 19.76 41.58 -6.32
N ASP A 1191 19.42 42.85 -6.09
CA ASP A 1191 19.13 43.83 -7.16
C ASP A 1191 20.32 43.99 -8.11
N ASN A 1192 21.53 43.99 -7.56
CA ASN A 1192 22.76 43.98 -8.36
C ASN A 1192 22.97 42.67 -9.14
N ALA A 1193 22.49 41.53 -8.63
CA ALA A 1193 22.59 40.25 -9.33
C ALA A 1193 21.60 40.14 -10.49
N THR A 1194 20.33 40.48 -10.25
CA THR A 1194 19.24 40.43 -11.26
C THR A 1194 19.48 41.44 -12.39
N SER A 1195 19.91 42.67 -12.06
CA SER A 1195 20.29 43.70 -13.03
C SER A 1195 21.49 43.30 -13.91
N ASN A 1196 22.26 42.28 -13.51
CA ASN A 1196 23.41 41.76 -14.25
C ASN A 1196 23.15 40.38 -14.90
N ALA A 1197 21.90 39.91 -15.02
CA ALA A 1197 21.58 38.56 -15.52
C ALA A 1197 22.25 38.20 -16.87
N THR A 1198 22.43 39.17 -17.77
CA THR A 1198 23.10 39.04 -19.08
C THR A 1198 24.64 39.10 -19.03
N HIS A 1199 25.22 39.32 -17.86
CA HIS A 1199 26.65 39.46 -17.60
C HIS A 1199 27.09 38.38 -16.58
N PRO A 1200 27.28 37.11 -16.99
CA PRO A 1200 27.33 35.95 -16.07
C PRO A 1200 28.29 36.08 -14.89
N ALA A 1201 29.50 36.60 -15.10
CA ALA A 1201 30.49 36.77 -14.03
C ALA A 1201 30.07 37.82 -12.97
N ALA A 1202 29.30 38.84 -13.37
CA ALA A 1202 28.77 39.86 -12.45
C ALA A 1202 27.54 39.33 -11.71
N ALA A 1203 26.61 38.65 -12.42
CA ALA A 1203 25.47 37.95 -11.82
C ALA A 1203 25.94 36.93 -10.79
N GLN A 1204 26.86 36.02 -11.16
CA GLN A 1204 27.44 35.01 -10.29
C GLN A 1204 27.98 35.63 -9.00
N LYS A 1205 28.84 36.65 -9.11
CA LYS A 1205 29.43 37.34 -7.96
C LYS A 1205 28.35 37.84 -7.00
N TRP A 1206 27.31 38.51 -7.50
CA TRP A 1206 26.29 39.14 -6.66
C TRP A 1206 25.30 38.11 -6.07
N PHE A 1207 24.89 37.08 -6.82
CA PHE A 1207 24.11 35.97 -6.27
C PHE A 1207 24.89 35.25 -5.14
N GLN A 1208 26.19 35.00 -5.34
CA GLN A 1208 27.05 34.35 -4.34
C GLN A 1208 27.34 35.23 -3.11
N ILE A 1209 27.34 36.56 -3.24
CA ILE A 1209 27.35 37.51 -2.11
C ILE A 1209 26.01 37.42 -1.35
N THR A 1210 24.89 37.53 -2.05
CA THR A 1210 23.54 37.49 -1.46
C THR A 1210 23.33 36.21 -0.67
N ASN A 1211 23.69 35.06 -1.24
CA ASN A 1211 23.61 33.76 -0.58
C ASN A 1211 24.47 33.69 0.69
N GLY A 1212 25.72 34.19 0.64
CA GLY A 1212 26.59 34.28 1.81
C GLY A 1212 26.02 35.17 2.92
N MET A 1213 25.23 36.19 2.58
CA MET A 1213 24.56 37.06 3.56
C MET A 1213 23.34 36.37 4.19
N ILE A 1214 22.51 35.70 3.39
CA ILE A 1214 21.36 34.92 3.88
C ILE A 1214 21.82 33.82 4.86
N VAL A 1215 22.96 33.17 4.60
CA VAL A 1215 23.57 32.24 5.57
C VAL A 1215 24.06 32.96 6.85
N ASN A 1216 24.67 34.14 6.73
CA ASN A 1216 25.12 34.95 7.88
C ASN A 1216 23.97 35.42 8.79
N SER A 1217 22.79 35.70 8.21
CA SER A 1217 21.59 36.12 8.94
C SER A 1217 21.17 35.13 10.02
N THR A 1218 21.38 33.82 9.79
CA THR A 1218 20.80 32.75 10.62
C THR A 1218 19.27 32.89 10.76
N ILE A 1219 18.57 33.30 9.69
CA ILE A 1219 17.10 33.26 9.66
C ILE A 1219 16.56 31.83 9.53
N GLU A 1220 17.42 30.89 9.18
CA GLU A 1220 17.10 29.48 8.96
C GLU A 1220 18.10 28.50 9.60
N VAL A 1221 17.60 27.27 9.81
CA VAL A 1221 18.37 26.07 10.13
C VAL A 1221 18.21 25.10 8.96
N TYR A 1222 19.26 24.94 8.15
CA TYR A 1222 19.25 24.20 6.88
C TYR A 1222 19.38 22.68 7.14
N ILE A 1223 18.28 21.92 7.09
CA ILE A 1223 18.27 20.52 7.55
C ILE A 1223 18.62 19.48 6.49
N GLY A 1224 18.39 19.74 5.19
CA GLY A 1224 19.02 18.94 4.12
C GLY A 1224 18.53 19.18 2.69
N GLN A 1225 19.39 18.85 1.72
CA GLN A 1225 19.06 18.77 0.29
C GLN A 1225 18.68 17.34 -0.09
N ALA A 1226 17.57 17.13 -0.79
CA ALA A 1226 17.02 15.82 -1.10
C ALA A 1226 17.81 15.05 -2.19
N VAL A 1227 18.04 13.77 -1.93
CA VAL A 1227 18.56 12.77 -2.88
C VAL A 1227 17.49 11.71 -3.04
N GLN A 1228 16.90 11.63 -4.23
CA GLN A 1228 15.79 10.72 -4.50
C GLN A 1228 16.28 9.39 -5.08
N HIS A 1229 15.45 8.36 -4.95
CA HIS A 1229 15.79 6.97 -5.29
C HIS A 1229 14.66 6.31 -6.08
N TRP A 1230 14.78 6.30 -7.41
CA TRP A 1230 13.89 5.52 -8.26
C TRP A 1230 14.00 4.04 -7.92
N THR A 1231 12.92 3.44 -7.42
CA THR A 1231 12.86 2.00 -7.12
C THR A 1231 11.80 1.36 -8.01
N MET A 1232 12.26 0.72 -9.09
CA MET A 1232 11.42 0.22 -10.19
C MET A 1232 11.67 -1.27 -10.46
N SER A 1233 10.78 -1.91 -11.23
CA SER A 1233 11.00 -3.27 -11.72
C SER A 1233 12.28 -3.38 -12.54
N SER A 1234 13.01 -4.48 -12.38
CA SER A 1234 14.20 -4.81 -13.19
C SER A 1234 13.91 -4.97 -14.69
N LYS A 1235 12.62 -5.06 -15.07
CA LYS A 1235 12.16 -5.13 -16.46
C LYS A 1235 12.13 -3.78 -17.19
N ILE A 1236 12.44 -2.67 -16.52
CA ILE A 1236 12.52 -1.35 -17.14
C ILE A 1236 13.97 -1.07 -17.57
N SER A 1237 14.16 -0.42 -18.72
CA SER A 1237 15.49 -0.05 -19.20
C SER A 1237 16.20 0.89 -18.23
N SER A 1238 17.33 0.46 -17.66
CA SER A 1238 18.12 1.26 -16.72
C SER A 1238 18.66 2.56 -17.34
N SER A 1239 19.01 2.54 -18.63
CA SER A 1239 19.44 3.75 -19.34
C SER A 1239 18.31 4.75 -19.52
N ASP A 1240 17.06 4.28 -19.61
CA ASP A 1240 15.89 5.15 -19.77
C ASP A 1240 15.56 5.87 -18.44
N ILE A 1241 15.88 5.24 -17.31
CA ILE A 1241 15.79 5.87 -15.98
C ILE A 1241 16.86 6.97 -15.88
N ILE A 1242 18.14 6.61 -16.03
CA ILE A 1242 19.28 7.52 -15.82
C ILE A 1242 19.28 8.72 -16.79
N ASN A 1243 18.97 8.50 -18.08
CA ASN A 1243 19.07 9.56 -19.10
C ASN A 1243 17.90 10.56 -19.11
N TYR A 1244 16.77 10.23 -18.47
CA TYR A 1244 15.53 11.01 -18.61
C TYR A 1244 14.80 11.25 -17.28
N GLN A 1245 14.71 10.25 -16.40
CA GLN A 1245 13.96 10.34 -15.14
C GLN A 1245 14.80 10.91 -13.99
N GLU A 1246 16.12 11.03 -14.14
CA GLU A 1246 17.00 11.67 -13.15
C GLU A 1246 17.16 13.19 -13.38
N ASN A 1247 16.33 13.79 -14.24
CA ASN A 1247 16.22 15.23 -14.36
C ASN A 1247 15.77 15.84 -13.01
N VAL A 1248 16.56 16.77 -12.47
CA VAL A 1248 16.33 17.31 -11.11
C VAL A 1248 15.12 18.23 -10.98
N MET A 1249 14.52 18.65 -12.10
CA MET A 1249 13.30 19.46 -12.17
C MET A 1249 12.07 18.57 -12.29
N ILE A 1250 12.07 17.66 -13.26
CA ILE A 1250 10.94 16.77 -13.56
C ILE A 1250 10.94 15.60 -12.57
N GLY A 1251 11.95 14.74 -12.65
CA GLY A 1251 12.12 13.62 -11.74
C GLY A 1251 12.34 14.03 -10.29
N GLY A 1252 12.89 15.22 -10.04
CA GLY A 1252 12.97 15.80 -8.69
C GLY A 1252 11.62 16.12 -8.06
N GLY A 1253 10.58 16.39 -8.86
CA GLY A 1253 9.17 16.45 -8.43
C GLY A 1253 8.53 15.07 -8.18
N GLN A 1254 9.23 14.00 -8.56
CA GLN A 1254 8.75 12.61 -8.69
C GLN A 1254 7.84 12.36 -9.90
N ASP A 1255 7.82 13.27 -10.88
CA ASP A 1255 7.15 13.08 -12.17
C ASP A 1255 7.95 12.10 -13.06
N LEU A 1256 7.28 11.15 -13.71
CA LEU A 1256 7.88 10.28 -14.73
C LEU A 1256 7.46 10.65 -16.16
N GLN A 1257 8.43 10.76 -17.07
CA GLN A 1257 8.20 10.90 -18.51
C GLN A 1257 8.04 9.52 -19.16
N TYR A 1258 6.81 9.02 -19.16
CA TYR A 1258 6.47 7.63 -19.53
C TYR A 1258 6.71 7.29 -21.00
N ASN A 1259 6.89 8.26 -21.90
CA ASN A 1259 7.26 7.99 -23.30
C ASN A 1259 8.77 7.74 -23.43
N LEU A 1260 9.56 8.27 -22.49
CA LEU A 1260 10.99 8.09 -22.42
C LEU A 1260 11.38 6.82 -21.66
N LEU A 1261 10.44 6.13 -21.02
CA LEU A 1261 10.59 4.77 -20.48
C LEU A 1261 10.27 3.66 -21.50
N SER A 1262 10.90 2.49 -21.32
CA SER A 1262 10.61 1.27 -22.06
C SER A 1262 10.91 0.00 -21.25
N PHE A 1263 10.26 -1.11 -21.61
CA PHE A 1263 10.56 -2.43 -21.07
C PHE A 1263 11.76 -3.05 -21.79
N THR A 1264 12.63 -3.73 -21.03
CA THR A 1264 13.71 -4.57 -21.57
C THR A 1264 13.13 -5.78 -22.30
N SER A 1265 13.67 -6.08 -23.49
CA SER A 1265 13.30 -7.23 -24.34
C SER A 1265 13.75 -8.57 -23.78
#